data_AF-A0A7S2S1L4-F1
#
_entry.id   AF-A0A7S2S1L4-F1
#
_cell.length_a   1.000
_cell.length_b   1.000
_cell.length_c   1.000
_cell.angle_alpha   90.00
_cell.angle_beta   90.00
_cell.angle_gamma   90.00
#
_symmetry.space_group_name_H-M   'P 1'
#
loop_
_entity.id
_entity.type
_entity.pdbx_description
1 polymer ?
#
loop_
_entity_poly.entity_id
_entity_poly.type
_entity_poly.pdbx_seq_one_letter_code
_entity_poly.pdbx_strand_id
1 'polypeptide(L)'
;LAMVLPTAMQLSPRLPAPLHDELMLADHYAQWVVYSIFCCPAELVRPEVLMLFQTVASCFLVIPLHSELTFDIHVQAELLAAKYPPKGFNVAVPKSLKLKKEFKDLATSAYIRTSEVRRERRSYLCGEMLNLAALFRDTPGLIAPKFPMVLAALAMAKAEVVYYFSHLTHDSSKLKAKVKQFKLEDYFDGNMAFLIAASVELTSLAKTHKDIIQQYYVEYLQGAHKLAVTEMLAKAKGVAPGNIQPLLDSIPDALANPSPAGLEALRADWSRAAMLLASSDGGGACKRSEFTGLIRRMRTVYTHSTYADSVEELLIQHCELTPMWFFQRPMVTIFEKQCLSSNDSRSRCAVAFIRVLAAVADAVHPGCPEEQWRRGEAAARLATQMVETLKKRIDAILMSLCERIIQLSSQVEPVEAAYRLERMQQTSQLEPLPGYESQAINHQAVKPLEGLQVSAANLFWAIGKTPEVIVFNRFFNLKALARDRLEKFLTKAFNRASKTKAGTLASPSYLLHAYRLTTSSLQMAAGYLEADVSGMVRNVLFTCAISSAEAFQEPGQAAVTLKLKAEAAETPCMALEYAKWYKTLCVQATPNGEFQGMVYMGSMRGFAKADAEKMCDLTEFQCLYTLLGGQGFSLIQNEICRVMTNALDHIKQFLVDNSSLLVKFKQRYTDPGLWDTVPAELKGLNNFVIYTIVLGNCLALRRILARAVRSGSDASVPFAGNIFEIARHAMSQTSFHDAEALNTVAQDLGLMNMERSLDIDMALKHVVTNAGASTQEVQTVWAGLPYAYAAAFFSEAWQNTTYDARNDVFNNNMHTSSIAMAELFKCLKENAGGPRVMFGTFFKVSSFLLLRMKATEKYALSFPLRGMFVYLEKVVQESGAVGRAILEEFVPYPLIHSSLMEIAALKAR
;
A
#
# COMPACT_ATOMS: atom_id res chain seq x y z
N LEU A 1 28.36 -29.60 -5.36
CA LEU A 1 28.42 -30.36 -6.63
C LEU A 1 28.13 -31.87 -6.50
N ALA A 2 28.15 -32.47 -5.30
CA ALA A 2 27.88 -33.91 -5.13
C ALA A 2 26.38 -34.31 -5.03
N MET A 3 25.43 -33.35 -5.02
CA MET A 3 24.01 -33.63 -4.74
C MET A 3 23.04 -33.47 -5.92
N VAL A 4 23.51 -33.17 -7.14
CA VAL A 4 22.65 -32.94 -8.33
C VAL A 4 22.80 -34.04 -9.39
N LEU A 5 23.35 -35.22 -9.06
CA LEU A 5 23.27 -36.37 -9.97
C LEU A 5 21.98 -37.16 -9.70
N PRO A 6 20.99 -37.17 -10.62
CA PRO A 6 19.72 -37.89 -10.45
C PRO A 6 19.87 -39.41 -10.58
N THR A 7 21.07 -39.94 -10.77
CA THR A 7 21.33 -41.35 -11.11
C THR A 7 21.85 -42.21 -9.96
N ALA A 8 21.99 -41.65 -8.76
CA ALA A 8 22.29 -42.43 -7.56
C ALA A 8 21.40 -42.00 -6.37
N MET A 9 20.07 -42.03 -6.56
CA MET A 9 19.12 -42.16 -5.44
C MET A 9 19.27 -43.56 -4.84
N GLN A 10 20.40 -43.83 -4.19
CA GLN A 10 20.52 -45.04 -3.37
C GLN A 10 19.75 -44.79 -2.08
N LEU A 11 18.58 -45.44 -1.96
CA LEU A 11 17.94 -45.83 -0.70
C LEU A 11 18.82 -46.79 0.14
N SER A 12 20.15 -46.67 0.06
CA SER A 12 21.11 -47.61 0.63
C SER A 12 21.65 -47.08 1.95
N PRO A 13 21.44 -47.79 3.07
CA PRO A 13 21.98 -47.44 4.38
C PRO A 13 23.44 -47.88 4.51
N ARG A 14 24.28 -47.67 3.49
CA ARG A 14 25.73 -47.81 3.62
C ARG A 14 26.29 -46.51 4.18
N LEU A 15 25.95 -46.21 5.42
CA LEU A 15 26.57 -45.14 6.19
C LEU A 15 28.07 -45.44 6.30
N PRO A 16 28.96 -44.55 5.82
CA PRO A 16 30.31 -44.44 6.36
C PRO A 16 30.19 -44.15 7.87
N ALA A 17 31.29 -44.19 8.63
CA ALA A 17 31.34 -43.72 10.03
C ALA A 17 30.48 -42.45 10.23
N PRO A 18 29.82 -42.24 11.38
CA PRO A 18 28.71 -41.29 11.56
C PRO A 18 29.14 -39.83 11.35
N LEU A 19 29.41 -39.45 10.10
CA LEU A 19 30.10 -38.23 9.71
C LEU A 19 29.27 -37.01 10.09
N HIS A 20 27.96 -37.09 9.94
CA HIS A 20 27.06 -36.00 10.28
C HIS A 20 26.99 -35.77 11.80
N ASP A 21 27.02 -36.82 12.61
CA ASP A 21 27.05 -36.71 14.06
C ASP A 21 28.38 -36.08 14.53
N GLU A 22 29.50 -36.48 13.92
CA GLU A 22 30.82 -35.90 14.19
C GLU A 22 30.89 -34.43 13.74
N LEU A 23 30.29 -34.08 12.59
CA LEU A 23 30.21 -32.70 12.09
C LEU A 23 29.34 -31.80 12.98
N MET A 24 28.26 -32.34 13.54
CA MET A 24 27.40 -31.64 14.49
C MET A 24 28.19 -31.21 15.75
N LEU A 25 29.16 -32.01 16.17
CA LEU A 25 30.01 -31.77 17.35
C LEU A 25 31.36 -31.12 17.02
N ALA A 26 31.66 -30.83 15.76
CA ALA A 26 32.98 -30.39 15.31
C ALA A 26 33.51 -29.16 16.07
N ASP A 27 32.65 -28.17 16.31
CA ASP A 27 33.04 -26.95 17.04
C ASP A 27 33.21 -27.22 18.56
N HIS A 28 32.51 -28.20 19.14
CA HIS A 28 32.77 -28.67 20.50
C HIS A 28 34.10 -29.41 20.61
N TYR A 29 34.46 -30.22 19.61
CA TYR A 29 35.79 -30.84 19.55
C TYR A 29 36.90 -29.80 19.52
N ALA A 30 36.73 -28.71 18.76
CA ALA A 30 37.66 -27.59 18.78
C ALA A 30 37.79 -26.98 20.19
N GLN A 31 36.66 -26.75 20.88
CA GLN A 31 36.67 -26.25 22.27
C GLN A 31 37.38 -27.20 23.23
N TRP A 32 37.10 -28.50 23.14
CA TRP A 32 37.73 -29.50 24.00
C TRP A 32 39.23 -29.57 23.77
N VAL A 33 39.70 -29.59 22.52
CA VAL A 33 41.14 -29.57 22.21
C VAL A 33 41.82 -28.36 22.85
N VAL A 34 41.22 -27.18 22.72
CA VAL A 34 41.77 -25.96 23.30
C VAL A 34 41.81 -26.05 24.83
N TYR A 35 40.68 -26.36 25.48
CA TYR A 35 40.64 -26.44 26.95
C TYR A 35 41.52 -27.54 27.51
N SER A 36 41.57 -28.72 26.88
CA SER A 36 42.43 -29.83 27.31
C SER A 36 43.90 -29.44 27.33
N ILE A 37 44.35 -28.60 26.40
CA ILE A 37 45.75 -28.16 26.36
C ILE A 37 46.07 -27.15 27.46
N PHE A 38 45.12 -26.26 27.78
CA PHE A 38 45.29 -25.33 28.89
C PHE A 38 45.18 -26.02 30.26
N CYS A 39 44.40 -27.10 30.38
CA CYS A 39 44.32 -27.91 31.59
C CYS A 39 45.50 -28.89 31.75
N CYS A 40 45.98 -29.48 30.64
CA CYS A 40 47.02 -30.50 30.62
C CYS A 40 48.17 -30.13 29.66
N PRO A 41 48.92 -29.04 29.91
CA PRO A 41 49.95 -28.55 28.99
C PRO A 41 51.14 -29.51 28.81
N ALA A 42 51.29 -30.51 29.68
CA ALA A 42 52.32 -31.55 29.56
C ALA A 42 52.15 -32.44 28.31
N GLU A 43 50.91 -32.62 27.84
CA GLU A 43 50.64 -33.45 26.65
C GLU A 43 51.11 -32.80 25.35
N LEU A 44 51.43 -31.50 25.34
CA LEU A 44 52.00 -30.79 24.17
C LEU A 44 53.36 -31.34 23.74
N VAL A 45 54.02 -32.14 24.60
CA VAL A 45 55.26 -32.84 24.24
C VAL A 45 54.99 -33.92 23.16
N ARG A 46 53.77 -34.44 23.08
CA ARG A 46 53.39 -35.42 22.06
C ARG A 46 53.11 -34.72 20.72
N PRO A 47 53.75 -35.15 19.62
CA PRO A 47 53.61 -34.47 18.33
C PRO A 47 52.18 -34.53 17.79
N GLU A 48 51.46 -35.63 18.01
CA GLU A 48 50.04 -35.79 17.61
C GLU A 48 49.13 -34.74 18.25
N VAL A 49 49.33 -34.48 19.55
CA VAL A 49 48.54 -33.51 20.32
C VAL A 49 48.87 -32.08 19.90
N LEU A 50 50.15 -31.79 19.66
CA LEU A 50 50.59 -30.49 19.14
C LEU A 50 50.02 -30.21 17.75
N MET A 51 50.08 -31.19 16.83
CA MET A 51 49.49 -31.05 15.49
C MET A 51 47.96 -30.84 15.56
N LEU A 52 47.27 -31.55 16.45
CA LEU A 52 45.85 -31.38 16.67
C LEU A 52 45.52 -29.96 17.16
N PHE A 53 46.31 -29.44 18.10
CA PHE A 53 46.17 -28.05 18.55
C PHE A 53 46.41 -27.04 17.44
N GLN A 54 47.51 -27.20 16.71
CA GLN A 54 47.88 -26.31 15.61
C GLN A 54 46.78 -26.28 14.55
N THR A 55 46.19 -27.44 14.26
CA THR A 55 45.04 -27.55 13.33
C THR A 55 43.87 -26.70 13.83
N VAL A 56 43.44 -26.89 15.08
CA VAL A 56 42.31 -26.13 15.65
C VAL A 56 42.63 -24.63 15.75
N ALA A 57 43.75 -24.26 16.34
CA ALA A 57 44.14 -22.87 16.52
C ALA A 57 44.45 -22.14 15.18
N SER A 58 44.71 -22.86 14.09
CA SER A 58 44.82 -22.23 12.76
C SER A 58 43.47 -21.79 12.17
N CYS A 59 42.36 -22.33 12.68
CA CYS A 59 41.00 -22.09 12.18
C CYS A 59 40.14 -21.23 13.12
N PHE A 60 40.60 -20.98 14.35
CA PHE A 60 39.86 -20.24 15.38
C PHE A 60 40.78 -19.19 16.00
N LEU A 61 40.34 -17.93 16.02
CA LEU A 61 41.02 -16.87 16.77
C LEU A 61 40.49 -16.77 18.20
N VAL A 62 39.17 -16.80 18.33
CA VAL A 62 38.48 -16.78 19.62
C VAL A 62 37.47 -17.92 19.71
N ILE A 63 37.24 -18.39 20.94
CA ILE A 63 36.20 -19.35 21.28
C ILE A 63 35.17 -18.69 22.19
N PRO A 64 33.86 -18.85 21.96
CA PRO A 64 32.84 -18.37 22.89
C PRO A 64 32.89 -19.21 24.18
N LEU A 65 33.03 -18.55 25.33
CA LEU A 65 32.96 -19.18 26.66
C LEU A 65 31.50 -19.27 27.12
N HIS A 66 30.87 -18.11 27.26
CA HIS A 66 29.48 -17.96 27.64
C HIS A 66 29.02 -16.56 27.25
N SER A 67 27.84 -16.43 26.63
CA SER A 67 27.30 -15.15 26.18
C SER A 67 28.27 -14.40 25.25
N GLU A 68 28.56 -13.13 25.52
CA GLU A 68 29.55 -12.31 24.82
C GLU A 68 31.02 -12.57 25.24
N LEU A 69 31.24 -13.37 26.30
CA LEU A 69 32.59 -13.66 26.80
C LEU A 69 33.31 -14.62 25.87
N THR A 70 34.51 -14.22 25.48
CA THR A 70 35.33 -14.91 24.48
C THR A 70 36.71 -15.22 25.04
N PHE A 71 37.27 -16.34 24.60
CA PHE A 71 38.60 -16.81 24.95
C PHE A 71 39.51 -16.66 23.73
N ASP A 72 40.48 -15.74 23.80
CA ASP A 72 41.49 -15.54 22.75
C ASP A 72 42.55 -16.64 22.85
N ILE A 73 42.56 -17.54 21.87
CA ILE A 73 43.40 -18.73 21.89
C ILE A 73 44.89 -18.34 21.82
N HIS A 74 45.22 -17.38 20.97
CA HIS A 74 46.62 -17.05 20.67
C HIS A 74 47.25 -16.22 21.78
N VAL A 75 46.53 -15.28 22.37
CA VAL A 75 47.00 -14.52 23.55
C VAL A 75 47.26 -15.46 24.71
N GLN A 76 46.35 -16.41 24.96
CA GLN A 76 46.51 -17.37 26.07
C GLN A 76 47.61 -18.39 25.78
N ALA A 77 47.76 -18.83 24.53
CA ALA A 77 48.84 -19.71 24.12
C ALA A 77 50.22 -19.03 24.28
N GLU A 78 50.36 -17.75 23.93
CA GLU A 78 51.59 -16.97 24.18
C GLU A 78 51.91 -16.86 25.68
N LEU A 79 50.90 -16.62 26.52
CA LEU A 79 51.05 -16.56 27.97
C LEU A 79 51.46 -17.91 28.56
N LEU A 80 50.87 -19.00 28.06
CA LEU A 80 51.24 -20.37 28.44
C LEU A 80 52.70 -20.65 28.07
N ALA A 81 53.11 -20.34 26.84
CA ALA A 81 54.49 -20.53 26.37
C ALA A 81 55.53 -19.69 27.13
N ALA A 82 55.12 -18.58 27.76
CA ALA A 82 55.99 -17.76 28.59
C ALA A 82 56.16 -18.30 30.03
N LYS A 83 55.15 -19.02 30.55
CA LYS A 83 55.09 -19.47 31.96
C LYS A 83 55.35 -20.97 32.14
N TYR A 84 55.30 -21.76 31.08
CA TYR A 84 55.42 -23.22 31.11
C TYR A 84 56.81 -23.71 30.63
N PRO A 85 57.44 -24.70 31.28
CA PRO A 85 57.02 -25.35 32.53
C PRO A 85 57.27 -24.45 33.75
N PRO A 86 56.37 -24.43 34.76
CA PRO A 86 56.58 -23.67 35.98
C PRO A 86 57.81 -24.19 36.75
N LYS A 87 58.47 -23.30 37.51
CA LYS A 87 59.65 -23.66 38.32
C LYS A 87 59.27 -24.78 39.31
N GLY A 88 59.98 -25.92 39.24
CA GLY A 88 59.72 -27.10 40.09
C GLY A 88 58.87 -28.21 39.46
N PHE A 89 58.43 -28.04 38.21
CA PHE A 89 57.61 -29.04 37.49
C PHE A 89 58.50 -29.96 36.63
N ASN A 90 58.57 -31.25 36.97
CA ASN A 90 59.41 -32.24 36.28
C ASN A 90 58.72 -32.77 35.00
N VAL A 91 58.65 -31.94 33.95
CA VAL A 91 58.27 -32.39 32.60
C VAL A 91 59.45 -32.17 31.65
N ALA A 92 59.94 -33.25 31.04
CA ALA A 92 61.02 -33.22 30.06
C ALA A 92 60.52 -32.65 28.73
N VAL A 93 60.53 -31.32 28.58
CA VAL A 93 60.23 -30.68 27.29
C VAL A 93 61.42 -30.86 26.35
N PRO A 94 61.24 -31.44 25.14
CA PRO A 94 62.33 -31.60 24.18
C PRO A 94 62.95 -30.24 23.81
N LYS A 95 64.29 -30.14 23.81
CA LYS A 95 65.02 -28.89 23.44
C LYS A 95 64.73 -28.39 22.02
N SER A 96 64.21 -29.26 21.15
CA SER A 96 63.77 -28.94 19.78
C SER A 96 62.44 -28.18 19.72
N LEU A 97 61.59 -28.25 20.75
CA LEU A 97 60.25 -27.67 20.74
C LEU A 97 60.24 -26.23 21.26
N LYS A 98 60.39 -25.25 20.35
CA LYS A 98 60.34 -23.82 20.68
C LYS A 98 58.91 -23.29 20.68
N LEU A 99 58.11 -23.64 21.69
CA LEU A 99 56.69 -23.29 21.82
C LEU A 99 56.38 -21.80 21.57
N LYS A 100 57.22 -20.89 22.06
CA LYS A 100 57.04 -19.43 21.86
C LYS A 100 57.13 -19.00 20.40
N LYS A 101 57.98 -19.65 19.60
CA LYS A 101 58.11 -19.37 18.16
C LYS A 101 56.92 -19.99 17.41
N GLU A 102 56.64 -21.26 17.67
CA GLU A 102 55.54 -22.01 17.06
C GLU A 102 54.19 -21.30 17.24
N PHE A 103 53.86 -20.86 18.45
CA PHE A 103 52.59 -20.17 18.70
C PHE A 103 52.51 -18.77 18.09
N LYS A 104 53.65 -18.07 17.95
CA LYS A 104 53.70 -16.76 17.28
C LYS A 104 53.51 -16.89 15.77
N ASP A 105 54.15 -17.88 15.16
CA ASP A 105 54.03 -18.17 13.73
C ASP A 105 52.59 -18.65 13.42
N LEU A 106 52.03 -19.51 14.28
CA LEU A 106 50.64 -19.98 14.21
C LEU A 106 49.63 -18.82 14.33
N ALA A 107 49.83 -17.91 15.28
CA ALA A 107 48.96 -16.75 15.45
C ALA A 107 48.97 -15.87 14.19
N THR A 108 50.15 -15.59 13.63
CA THR A 108 50.30 -14.79 12.41
C THR A 108 49.55 -15.42 11.23
N SER A 109 49.68 -16.73 11.05
CA SER A 109 48.96 -17.49 10.01
C SER A 109 47.43 -17.44 10.21
N ALA A 110 46.97 -17.65 11.45
CA ALA A 110 45.55 -17.64 11.78
C ALA A 110 44.90 -16.27 11.53
N TYR A 111 45.58 -15.15 11.86
CA TYR A 111 45.02 -13.82 11.63
C TYR A 111 44.79 -13.48 10.15
N ILE A 112 45.60 -14.06 9.26
CA ILE A 112 45.51 -13.83 7.81
C ILE A 112 44.43 -14.72 7.19
N ARG A 113 44.42 -16.01 7.53
CA ARG A 113 43.63 -17.02 6.82
C ARG A 113 42.21 -17.22 7.34
N THR A 114 41.97 -16.95 8.63
CA THR A 114 40.72 -17.37 9.29
C THR A 114 39.49 -16.66 8.73
N SER A 115 39.58 -15.37 8.38
CA SER A 115 38.44 -14.61 7.83
C SER A 115 37.94 -15.20 6.51
N GLU A 116 38.85 -15.50 5.59
CA GLU A 116 38.55 -16.06 4.27
C GLU A 116 37.92 -17.46 4.39
N VAL A 117 38.57 -18.38 5.11
CA VAL A 117 38.08 -19.75 5.29
C VAL A 117 36.68 -19.79 5.92
N ARG A 118 36.43 -18.94 6.92
CA ARG A 118 35.11 -18.83 7.56
C ARG A 118 34.06 -18.27 6.61
N ARG A 119 34.42 -17.29 5.78
CA ARG A 119 33.52 -16.72 4.78
C ARG A 119 33.11 -17.74 3.72
N GLU A 120 34.06 -18.53 3.23
CA GLU A 120 33.76 -19.64 2.32
C GLU A 120 32.85 -20.69 2.97
N ARG A 121 33.13 -21.08 4.22
CA ARG A 121 32.30 -22.01 5.00
C ARG A 121 30.86 -21.51 5.13
N ARG A 122 30.66 -20.22 5.46
CA ARG A 122 29.33 -19.60 5.54
C ARG A 122 28.61 -19.57 4.20
N SER A 123 29.32 -19.23 3.11
CA SER A 123 28.76 -19.23 1.76
C SER A 123 28.32 -20.63 1.34
N TYR A 124 29.16 -21.64 1.58
CA TYR A 124 28.86 -23.05 1.33
C TYR A 124 27.64 -23.52 2.13
N LEU A 125 27.62 -23.29 3.45
CA LEU A 125 26.50 -23.67 4.31
C LEU A 125 25.20 -22.99 3.86
N CYS A 126 25.25 -21.71 3.51
CA CYS A 126 24.09 -21.00 3.01
C CYS A 126 23.53 -21.64 1.72
N GLY A 127 24.39 -21.97 0.75
CA GLY A 127 23.97 -22.62 -0.49
C GLY A 127 23.35 -24.01 -0.24
N GLU A 128 24.03 -24.84 0.56
CA GLU A 128 23.56 -26.20 0.85
C GLU A 128 22.27 -26.22 1.67
N MET A 129 22.11 -25.32 2.65
CA MET A 129 20.89 -25.23 3.44
C MET A 129 19.68 -24.77 2.62
N LEU A 130 19.88 -23.82 1.69
CA LEU A 130 18.83 -23.39 0.78
C LEU A 130 18.42 -24.53 -0.17
N ASN A 131 19.38 -25.33 -0.66
CA ASN A 131 19.11 -26.51 -1.48
C ASN A 131 18.33 -27.58 -0.69
N LEU A 132 18.72 -27.84 0.56
CA LEU A 132 18.00 -28.75 1.45
C LEU A 132 16.57 -28.27 1.71
N ALA A 133 16.39 -26.99 2.01
CA ALA A 133 15.07 -26.43 2.25
C ALA A 133 14.16 -26.49 1.01
N ALA A 134 14.72 -26.29 -0.19
CA ALA A 134 13.98 -26.50 -1.44
C ALA A 134 13.60 -27.99 -1.62
N LEU A 135 14.55 -28.91 -1.43
CA LEU A 135 14.31 -30.35 -1.55
C LEU A 135 13.20 -30.85 -0.63
N PHE A 136 13.17 -30.40 0.63
CA PHE A 136 12.14 -30.83 1.59
C PHE A 136 10.78 -30.19 1.36
N ARG A 137 10.71 -29.04 0.68
CA ARG A 137 9.43 -28.50 0.22
C ARG A 137 8.82 -29.34 -0.88
N ASP A 138 9.64 -29.81 -1.81
CA ASP A 138 9.20 -30.65 -2.92
C ASP A 138 8.92 -32.10 -2.47
N THR A 139 9.74 -32.62 -1.56
CA THR A 139 9.68 -34.00 -1.07
C THR A 139 9.88 -34.08 0.46
N PRO A 140 8.83 -33.80 1.26
CA PRO A 140 8.94 -33.77 2.72
C PRO A 140 9.45 -35.07 3.34
N GLY A 141 9.12 -36.23 2.75
CA GLY A 141 9.55 -37.55 3.25
C GLY A 141 11.07 -37.75 3.30
N LEU A 142 11.85 -37.00 2.51
CA LEU A 142 13.31 -37.09 2.54
C LEU A 142 13.94 -36.46 3.79
N ILE A 143 13.18 -35.70 4.57
CA ILE A 143 13.71 -35.05 5.76
C ILE A 143 14.16 -36.06 6.82
N ALA A 144 13.47 -37.19 6.95
CA ALA A 144 13.78 -38.22 7.93
C ALA A 144 15.12 -38.93 7.68
N PRO A 145 15.37 -39.54 6.49
CA PRO A 145 16.67 -40.16 6.20
C PRO A 145 17.81 -39.15 6.12
N LYS A 146 17.53 -37.88 5.82
CA LYS A 146 18.53 -36.79 5.79
C LYS A 146 18.61 -35.99 7.10
N PHE A 147 17.88 -36.38 8.15
CA PHE A 147 17.83 -35.62 9.40
C PHE A 147 19.22 -35.40 10.05
N PRO A 148 20.15 -36.38 10.07
CA PRO A 148 21.50 -36.15 10.60
C PRO A 148 22.24 -35.05 9.83
N MET A 149 22.08 -35.01 8.50
CA MET A 149 22.66 -33.95 7.66
C MET A 149 22.05 -32.58 7.97
N VAL A 150 20.74 -32.52 8.22
CA VAL A 150 20.04 -31.29 8.61
C VAL A 150 20.57 -30.76 9.94
N LEU A 151 20.69 -31.63 10.96
CA LEU A 151 21.25 -31.27 12.26
C LEU A 151 22.71 -30.79 12.14
N ALA A 152 23.54 -31.51 11.39
CA ALA A 152 24.94 -31.13 11.16
C ALA A 152 25.06 -29.76 10.48
N ALA A 153 24.28 -29.51 9.42
CA ALA A 153 24.29 -28.24 8.70
C ALA A 153 23.83 -27.07 9.60
N LEU A 154 22.75 -27.27 10.38
CA LEU A 154 22.23 -26.28 11.31
C LEU A 154 23.19 -26.01 12.47
N ALA A 155 23.82 -27.04 13.04
CA ALA A 155 24.80 -26.90 14.10
C ALA A 155 26.04 -26.13 13.63
N MET A 156 26.55 -26.46 12.44
CA MET A 156 27.65 -25.71 11.82
C MET A 156 27.26 -24.26 11.51
N ALA A 157 26.04 -24.02 11.02
CA ALA A 157 25.54 -22.67 10.76
C ALA A 157 25.40 -21.85 12.05
N LYS A 158 24.84 -22.44 13.11
CA LYS A 158 24.77 -21.84 14.46
C LYS A 158 26.16 -21.46 14.95
N ALA A 159 27.12 -22.36 14.83
CA ALA A 159 28.49 -22.11 15.28
C ALA A 159 29.17 -20.98 14.49
N GLU A 160 28.98 -20.92 13.17
CA GLU A 160 29.48 -19.82 12.33
C GLU A 160 28.81 -18.48 12.64
N VAL A 161 27.49 -18.47 12.90
CA VAL A 161 26.75 -17.27 13.30
C VAL A 161 27.28 -16.74 14.65
N VAL A 162 27.44 -17.62 15.65
CA VAL A 162 28.01 -17.25 16.95
C VAL A 162 29.43 -16.73 16.78
N TYR A 163 30.27 -17.46 16.05
CA TYR A 163 31.65 -17.05 15.77
C TYR A 163 31.71 -15.65 15.16
N TYR A 164 30.91 -15.40 14.13
CA TYR A 164 30.84 -14.09 13.47
C TYR A 164 30.47 -12.97 14.45
N PHE A 165 29.41 -13.14 15.25
CA PHE A 165 28.98 -12.11 16.18
C PHE A 165 29.99 -11.89 17.33
N SER A 166 30.60 -12.96 17.83
CA SER A 166 31.67 -12.88 18.82
C SER A 166 32.86 -12.05 18.34
N HIS A 167 33.20 -12.10 17.04
CA HIS A 167 34.28 -11.27 16.48
C HIS A 167 33.91 -9.79 16.39
N LEU A 168 32.64 -9.48 16.12
CA LEU A 168 32.18 -8.09 16.04
C LEU A 168 32.17 -7.39 17.40
N THR A 169 31.99 -8.14 18.49
CA THR A 169 31.99 -7.61 19.85
C THR A 169 33.33 -7.75 20.57
N HIS A 170 34.26 -8.53 20.03
CA HIS A 170 35.59 -8.72 20.62
C HIS A 170 36.42 -7.43 20.57
N ASP A 171 37.07 -7.08 21.67
CA ASP A 171 38.03 -5.97 21.71
C ASP A 171 39.31 -6.34 20.94
N SER A 172 39.34 -5.96 19.67
CA SER A 172 40.47 -6.17 18.78
C SER A 172 41.61 -5.16 18.94
N SER A 173 41.55 -4.23 19.92
CA SER A 173 42.58 -3.19 20.11
C SER A 173 43.98 -3.78 20.35
N LYS A 174 44.08 -4.81 21.19
CA LYS A 174 45.34 -5.52 21.50
C LYS A 174 45.88 -6.33 20.31
N LEU A 175 44.99 -6.80 19.45
CA LEU A 175 45.31 -7.58 18.23
C LEU A 175 45.79 -6.68 17.10
N LYS A 176 45.09 -5.56 16.86
CA LYS A 176 45.47 -4.52 15.89
C LYS A 176 46.85 -3.93 16.18
N ALA A 177 47.22 -3.81 17.45
CA ALA A 177 48.54 -3.33 17.86
C ALA A 177 49.68 -4.33 17.56
N LYS A 178 49.40 -5.64 17.57
CA LYS A 178 50.40 -6.70 17.37
C LYS A 178 50.57 -7.13 15.90
N VAL A 179 49.52 -7.07 15.08
CA VAL A 179 49.56 -7.57 13.69
C VAL A 179 48.97 -6.54 12.72
N LYS A 180 49.84 -5.84 11.98
CA LYS A 180 49.46 -4.77 11.03
C LYS A 180 48.51 -5.21 9.91
N GLN A 181 48.47 -6.51 9.61
CA GLN A 181 47.64 -7.10 8.54
C GLN A 181 46.21 -7.45 8.99
N PHE A 182 45.91 -7.42 10.29
CA PHE A 182 44.57 -7.70 10.80
C PHE A 182 43.63 -6.51 10.53
N LYS A 183 42.59 -6.74 9.70
CA LYS A 183 41.50 -5.78 9.49
C LYS A 183 40.19 -6.38 9.97
N LEU A 184 39.49 -5.65 10.85
CA LEU A 184 38.17 -6.06 11.34
C LEU A 184 37.14 -6.11 10.20
N GLU A 185 37.34 -5.31 9.15
CA GLU A 185 36.44 -5.24 8.00
C GLU A 185 36.36 -6.56 7.21
N ASP A 186 37.44 -7.34 7.20
CA ASP A 186 37.53 -8.62 6.49
C ASP A 186 36.61 -9.69 7.10
N TYR A 187 36.16 -9.47 8.34
CA TYR A 187 35.24 -10.37 9.03
C TYR A 187 33.77 -10.05 8.75
N PHE A 188 33.44 -8.93 8.09
CA PHE A 188 32.06 -8.63 7.70
C PHE A 188 31.60 -9.51 6.53
N ASP A 189 30.40 -10.08 6.66
CA ASP A 189 29.80 -10.93 5.65
C ASP A 189 28.47 -10.35 5.16
N GLY A 190 28.37 -10.06 3.86
CA GLY A 190 27.16 -9.58 3.21
C GLY A 190 26.06 -10.63 3.05
N ASN A 191 26.35 -11.90 3.35
CA ASN A 191 25.41 -13.02 3.27
C ASN A 191 24.95 -13.53 4.64
N MET A 192 25.33 -12.86 5.73
CA MET A 192 24.93 -13.26 7.08
C MET A 192 23.41 -13.33 7.25
N ALA A 193 22.68 -12.36 6.68
CA ALA A 193 21.21 -12.38 6.68
C ALA A 193 20.62 -13.63 6.01
N PHE A 194 21.23 -14.13 4.92
CA PHE A 194 20.78 -15.35 4.25
C PHE A 194 21.07 -16.60 5.08
N LEU A 195 22.23 -16.69 5.72
CA LEU A 195 22.57 -17.82 6.58
C LEU A 195 21.60 -17.94 7.76
N ILE A 196 21.28 -16.82 8.41
CA ILE A 196 20.29 -16.76 9.50
C ILE A 196 18.91 -17.18 8.99
N ALA A 197 18.47 -16.62 7.85
CA ALA A 197 17.17 -16.95 7.28
C ALA A 197 17.05 -18.43 6.88
N ALA A 198 18.08 -18.99 6.24
CA ALA A 198 18.14 -20.41 5.88
C ALA A 198 18.12 -21.31 7.12
N SER A 199 18.80 -20.91 8.21
CA SER A 199 18.78 -21.64 9.49
C SER A 199 17.38 -21.68 10.11
N VAL A 200 16.70 -20.53 10.15
CA VAL A 200 15.32 -20.42 10.66
C VAL A 200 14.34 -21.21 9.78
N GLU A 201 14.49 -21.13 8.46
CA GLU A 201 13.63 -21.85 7.51
C GLU A 201 13.78 -23.37 7.64
N LEU A 202 15.01 -23.87 7.64
CA LEU A 202 15.28 -25.30 7.72
C LEU A 202 14.89 -25.89 9.09
N THR A 203 15.13 -25.14 10.18
CA THR A 203 14.62 -25.51 11.52
C THR A 203 13.09 -25.57 11.53
N SER A 204 12.43 -24.62 10.89
CA SER A 204 10.96 -24.61 10.77
C SER A 204 10.44 -25.83 10.02
N LEU A 205 11.07 -26.22 8.91
CA LEU A 205 10.69 -27.40 8.13
C LEU A 205 10.86 -28.69 8.95
N ALA A 206 11.95 -28.80 9.73
CA ALA A 206 12.16 -29.92 10.64
C ALA A 206 11.09 -30.01 11.73
N LYS A 207 10.66 -28.87 12.30
CA LYS A 207 9.56 -28.82 13.27
C LYS A 207 8.21 -29.19 12.63
N THR A 208 7.92 -28.67 11.43
CA THR A 208 6.66 -28.96 10.70
C THR A 208 6.54 -30.44 10.35
N HIS A 209 7.64 -31.11 10.01
CA HIS A 209 7.65 -32.51 9.59
C HIS A 209 8.21 -33.46 10.66
N LYS A 210 8.13 -33.08 11.94
CA LYS A 210 8.67 -33.89 13.05
C LYS A 210 8.09 -35.30 13.08
N ASP A 211 6.80 -35.46 12.80
CA ASP A 211 6.11 -36.75 12.89
C ASP A 211 6.70 -37.75 11.87
N ILE A 212 7.09 -37.26 10.68
CA ILE A 212 7.75 -38.06 9.64
C ILE A 212 9.12 -38.54 10.12
N ILE A 213 9.88 -37.68 10.79
CA ILE A 213 11.19 -38.02 11.36
C ILE A 213 11.02 -39.08 12.44
N GLN A 214 10.10 -38.86 13.38
CA GLN A 214 9.86 -39.76 14.50
C GLN A 214 9.42 -41.14 14.02
N GLN A 215 8.44 -41.20 13.11
CA GLN A 215 7.95 -42.47 12.58
C GLN A 215 9.05 -43.27 11.89
N TYR A 216 9.86 -42.62 11.04
CA TYR A 216 10.95 -43.28 10.35
C TYR A 216 11.96 -43.93 11.31
N TYR A 217 12.38 -43.20 12.36
CA TYR A 217 13.36 -43.74 13.32
C TYR A 217 12.74 -44.77 14.26
N VAL A 218 11.45 -44.68 14.60
CA VAL A 218 10.70 -45.73 15.31
C VAL A 218 10.70 -47.03 14.52
N GLU A 219 10.37 -46.98 13.22
CA GLU A 219 10.39 -48.15 12.33
C GLU A 219 11.81 -48.72 12.19
N TYR A 220 12.82 -47.85 12.11
CA TYR A 220 14.23 -48.26 12.04
C TYR A 220 14.69 -48.97 13.33
N LEU A 221 14.24 -48.50 14.49
CA LEU A 221 14.53 -49.10 15.79
C LEU A 221 13.90 -50.49 15.93
N GLN A 222 12.61 -50.62 15.60
CA GLN A 222 11.85 -51.88 15.66
C GLN A 222 12.36 -52.94 14.69
N GLY A 223 12.80 -52.53 13.50
CA GLY A 223 13.29 -53.42 12.46
C GLY A 223 14.79 -53.69 12.57
N ALA A 224 15.58 -52.84 11.92
CA ALA A 224 16.99 -53.10 11.67
C ALA A 224 17.86 -53.06 12.94
N HIS A 225 17.57 -52.19 13.90
CA HIS A 225 18.35 -52.14 15.14
C HIS A 225 18.04 -53.30 16.07
N LYS A 226 16.76 -53.58 16.33
CA LYS A 226 16.35 -54.72 17.16
C LYS A 226 17.00 -56.03 16.71
N LEU A 227 16.93 -56.35 15.41
CA LEU A 227 17.51 -57.58 14.85
C LEU A 227 19.02 -57.67 15.12
N ALA A 228 19.75 -56.61 14.74
CA ALA A 228 21.21 -56.58 14.87
C ALA A 228 21.68 -56.60 16.34
N VAL A 229 21.01 -55.82 17.21
CA VAL A 229 21.36 -55.74 18.64
C VAL A 229 21.08 -57.06 19.34
N THR A 230 19.94 -57.71 19.05
CA THR A 230 19.60 -59.03 19.63
C THR A 230 20.64 -60.09 19.27
N GLU A 231 21.10 -60.13 18.01
CA GLU A 231 22.17 -61.05 17.58
C GLU A 231 23.50 -60.77 18.30
N MET A 232 23.88 -59.49 18.44
CA MET A 232 25.11 -59.10 19.15
C MET A 232 25.04 -59.38 20.65
N LEU A 233 23.89 -59.16 21.28
CA LEU A 233 23.65 -59.48 22.68
C LEU A 233 23.71 -60.99 22.95
N ALA A 234 23.21 -61.81 22.03
CA ALA A 234 23.33 -63.27 22.13
C ALA A 234 24.80 -63.73 22.13
N LYS A 235 25.66 -63.08 21.34
CA LYS A 235 27.11 -63.33 21.31
C LYS A 235 27.84 -62.82 22.56
N ALA A 236 27.32 -61.77 23.19
CA ALA A 236 27.88 -61.21 24.43
C ALA A 236 27.42 -61.94 25.71
N LYS A 237 26.37 -62.78 25.62
CA LYS A 237 25.77 -63.50 26.74
C LYS A 237 26.76 -64.52 27.32
N GLY A 238 26.98 -64.45 28.64
CA GLY A 238 27.95 -65.30 29.36
C GLY A 238 29.37 -64.72 29.48
N VAL A 239 29.68 -63.65 28.74
CA VAL A 239 30.96 -62.92 28.82
C VAL A 239 30.84 -61.64 29.67
N ALA A 240 29.61 -61.16 29.86
CA ALA A 240 29.29 -59.96 30.63
C ALA A 240 29.40 -60.21 32.16
N PRO A 241 29.95 -59.25 32.92
CA PRO A 241 29.82 -59.21 34.38
C PRO A 241 28.35 -59.29 34.83
N GLY A 242 28.06 -60.05 35.90
CA GLY A 242 26.69 -60.34 36.34
C GLY A 242 25.83 -59.12 36.70
N ASN A 243 26.44 -57.99 37.05
CA ASN A 243 25.80 -56.71 37.30
C ASN A 243 25.38 -55.94 36.02
N ILE A 244 25.91 -56.33 34.85
CA ILE A 244 25.62 -55.68 33.56
C ILE A 244 24.54 -56.44 32.78
N GLN A 245 24.45 -57.77 32.97
CA GLN A 245 23.49 -58.63 32.30
C GLN A 245 22.00 -58.15 32.38
N PRO A 246 21.46 -57.70 33.53
CA PRO A 246 20.07 -57.24 33.58
C PRO A 246 19.81 -55.97 32.75
N LEU A 247 20.83 -55.09 32.61
CA LEU A 247 20.74 -53.89 31.77
C LEU A 247 20.83 -54.23 30.28
N LEU A 248 21.49 -55.34 29.92
CA LEU A 248 21.59 -55.79 28.53
C LEU A 248 20.34 -56.55 28.10
N ASP A 249 19.71 -57.31 29.01
CA ASP A 249 18.50 -58.08 28.73
C ASP A 249 17.25 -57.18 28.54
N SER A 250 17.25 -55.95 29.06
CA SER A 250 16.13 -55.00 28.88
C SER A 250 16.12 -54.30 27.50
N ILE A 251 17.25 -54.26 26.79
CA ILE A 251 17.42 -53.52 25.53
C ILE A 251 16.53 -54.07 24.40
N PRO A 252 16.45 -55.39 24.13
CA PRO A 252 15.60 -55.92 23.07
C PRO A 252 14.11 -55.62 23.25
N ASP A 253 13.63 -55.60 24.49
CA ASP A 253 12.23 -55.31 24.81
C ASP A 253 11.91 -53.83 24.60
N ALA A 254 12.82 -52.93 25.01
CA ALA A 254 12.72 -51.51 24.72
C ALA A 254 12.72 -51.20 23.20
N LEU A 255 13.46 -51.98 22.42
CA LEU A 255 13.49 -51.86 20.94
C LEU A 255 12.31 -52.54 20.25
N ALA A 256 11.58 -53.45 20.91
CA ALA A 256 10.41 -54.10 20.34
C ALA A 256 9.21 -53.15 20.27
N ASN A 257 9.04 -52.32 21.30
CA ASN A 257 7.95 -51.35 21.40
C ASN A 257 8.50 -49.95 21.79
N PRO A 258 9.30 -49.30 20.93
CA PRO A 258 9.80 -47.96 21.17
C PRO A 258 8.62 -46.98 21.23
N SER A 259 8.26 -46.58 22.45
CA SER A 259 7.33 -45.49 22.67
C SER A 259 8.02 -44.16 22.39
N PRO A 260 7.42 -43.23 21.62
CA PRO A 260 7.96 -41.89 21.39
C PRO A 260 8.21 -41.05 22.65
N ALA A 261 7.73 -41.48 23.82
CA ALA A 261 7.94 -40.80 25.10
C ALA A 261 8.82 -41.58 26.10
N GLY A 262 9.32 -42.78 25.74
CA GLY A 262 9.90 -43.74 26.69
C GLY A 262 11.35 -44.15 26.44
N LEU A 263 12.03 -43.59 25.43
CA LEU A 263 13.38 -44.04 25.04
C LEU A 263 14.51 -43.45 25.89
N GLU A 264 14.23 -42.49 26.75
CA GLU A 264 15.20 -41.96 27.71
C GLU A 264 15.71 -43.05 28.69
N ALA A 265 14.82 -43.94 29.14
CA ALA A 265 15.20 -45.05 30.02
C ALA A 265 16.21 -45.99 29.33
N LEU A 266 15.99 -46.31 28.06
CA LEU A 266 16.92 -47.10 27.24
C LEU A 266 18.28 -46.41 27.14
N ARG A 267 18.31 -45.10 26.90
CA ARG A 267 19.55 -44.31 26.83
C ARG A 267 20.29 -44.27 28.16
N ALA A 268 19.57 -44.14 29.27
CA ALA A 268 20.14 -44.14 30.61
C ALA A 268 20.73 -45.51 30.97
N ASP A 269 20.00 -46.59 30.70
CA ASP A 269 20.45 -47.96 30.96
C ASP A 269 21.66 -48.33 30.10
N TRP A 270 21.66 -47.94 28.83
CA TRP A 270 22.84 -48.10 27.98
C TRP A 270 24.03 -47.29 28.49
N SER A 271 23.82 -46.05 28.95
CA SER A 271 24.89 -45.21 29.51
C SER A 271 25.50 -45.84 30.76
N ARG A 272 24.68 -46.40 31.65
CA ARG A 272 25.14 -47.16 32.83
C ARG A 272 25.92 -48.40 32.41
N ALA A 273 25.41 -49.17 31.45
CA ALA A 273 26.09 -50.35 30.93
C ALA A 273 27.44 -50.00 30.29
N ALA A 274 27.49 -48.95 29.46
CA ALA A 274 28.72 -48.47 28.82
C ALA A 274 29.76 -48.01 29.85
N MET A 275 29.35 -47.30 30.91
CA MET A 275 30.23 -46.89 32.00
C MET A 275 30.81 -48.10 32.76
N LEU A 276 29.98 -49.09 33.08
CA LEU A 276 30.42 -50.32 33.76
C LEU A 276 31.34 -51.18 32.87
N LEU A 277 31.13 -51.18 31.55
CA LEU A 277 32.01 -51.85 30.60
C LEU A 277 33.37 -51.15 30.45
N ALA A 278 33.41 -49.83 30.64
CA ALA A 278 34.61 -49.00 30.53
C ALA A 278 35.40 -48.88 31.85
N SER A 279 34.79 -49.15 33.00
CA SER A 279 35.45 -49.04 34.31
C SER A 279 36.48 -50.15 34.55
N SER A 280 37.39 -49.91 35.50
CA SER A 280 38.33 -50.93 36.01
C SER A 280 37.61 -52.16 36.57
N ASP A 281 36.45 -51.94 37.18
CA ASP A 281 35.62 -52.98 37.81
C ASP A 281 34.96 -53.90 36.78
N GLY A 282 34.82 -53.44 35.52
CA GLY A 282 34.37 -54.23 34.37
C GLY A 282 35.46 -55.08 33.71
N GLY A 283 36.66 -55.15 34.28
CA GLY A 283 37.75 -56.00 33.80
C GLY A 283 38.25 -55.67 32.39
N GLY A 284 38.00 -54.45 31.89
CA GLY A 284 38.34 -54.04 30.52
C GLY A 284 37.52 -54.73 29.43
N ALA A 285 36.30 -55.20 29.76
CA ALA A 285 35.40 -55.88 28.83
C ALA A 285 35.12 -55.07 27.55
N CYS A 286 35.18 -53.73 27.60
CA CYS A 286 35.04 -52.85 26.44
C CYS A 286 36.07 -53.10 25.31
N LYS A 287 37.24 -53.68 25.62
CA LYS A 287 38.30 -53.99 24.64
C LYS A 287 38.09 -55.34 23.93
N ARG A 288 37.13 -56.15 24.39
CA ARG A 288 36.78 -57.43 23.76
C ARG A 288 36.02 -57.18 22.45
N SER A 289 36.22 -58.06 21.48
CA SER A 289 35.68 -57.89 20.12
C SER A 289 34.14 -57.87 20.09
N GLU A 290 33.54 -58.65 20.97
CA GLU A 290 32.10 -58.85 21.16
C GLU A 290 31.43 -57.56 21.64
N PHE A 291 32.04 -56.89 22.63
CA PHE A 291 31.54 -55.60 23.13
C PHE A 291 31.91 -54.43 22.24
N THR A 292 33.06 -54.48 21.54
CA THR A 292 33.46 -53.40 20.62
C THR A 292 32.44 -53.23 19.49
N GLY A 293 31.94 -54.34 18.91
CA GLY A 293 30.89 -54.30 17.90
C GLY A 293 29.56 -53.78 18.45
N LEU A 294 29.16 -54.26 19.63
CA LEU A 294 27.94 -53.83 20.31
C LEU A 294 27.98 -52.34 20.65
N ILE A 295 29.08 -51.82 21.19
CA ILE A 295 29.25 -50.40 21.54
C ILE A 295 29.10 -49.51 20.31
N ARG A 296 29.70 -49.89 19.17
CA ARG A 296 29.55 -49.15 17.91
C ARG A 296 28.09 -49.14 17.44
N ARG A 297 27.39 -50.27 17.48
CA ARG A 297 25.97 -50.33 17.09
C ARG A 297 25.11 -49.53 18.03
N MET A 298 25.30 -49.68 19.34
CA MET A 298 24.52 -49.01 20.36
C MET A 298 24.75 -47.50 20.37
N ARG A 299 25.92 -47.00 19.93
CA ARG A 299 26.12 -45.58 19.64
C ARG A 299 25.12 -45.08 18.58
N THR A 300 24.95 -45.80 17.48
CA THR A 300 23.96 -45.45 16.45
C THR A 300 22.52 -45.62 16.96
N VAL A 301 22.23 -46.65 17.75
CA VAL A 301 20.91 -46.84 18.38
C VAL A 301 20.58 -45.68 19.30
N TYR A 302 21.54 -45.22 20.11
CA TYR A 302 21.39 -44.07 20.99
C TYR A 302 21.07 -42.81 20.21
N THR A 303 21.79 -42.54 19.11
CA THR A 303 21.51 -41.39 18.24
C THR A 303 20.14 -41.50 17.57
N HIS A 304 19.77 -42.67 17.03
CA HIS A 304 18.46 -42.84 16.39
C HIS A 304 17.31 -42.81 17.40
N SER A 305 17.54 -43.23 18.64
CA SER A 305 16.54 -43.11 19.69
C SER A 305 16.28 -41.65 20.06
N THR A 306 17.29 -40.78 20.08
CA THR A 306 17.08 -39.34 20.29
C THR A 306 16.34 -38.67 19.12
N TYR A 307 16.50 -39.18 17.89
CA TYR A 307 15.71 -38.72 16.74
C TYR A 307 14.26 -39.17 16.77
N ALA A 308 13.92 -40.19 17.58
CA ALA A 308 12.56 -40.69 17.71
C ALA A 308 11.76 -39.94 18.80
N ASP A 309 12.36 -39.64 19.95
CA ASP A 309 11.65 -39.01 21.08
C ASP A 309 11.97 -37.52 21.29
N SER A 310 13.22 -37.10 21.07
CA SER A 310 13.75 -35.79 21.46
C SER A 310 14.02 -34.84 20.27
N VAL A 311 13.24 -34.93 19.18
CA VAL A 311 13.47 -34.08 17.98
C VAL A 311 13.45 -32.59 18.32
N GLU A 312 12.47 -32.13 19.10
CA GLU A 312 12.34 -30.71 19.46
C GLU A 312 13.50 -30.24 20.35
N GLU A 313 13.91 -31.05 21.32
CA GLU A 313 15.04 -30.76 22.21
C GLU A 313 16.36 -30.66 21.41
N LEU A 314 16.59 -31.57 20.46
CA LEU A 314 17.75 -31.54 19.58
C LEU A 314 17.79 -30.26 18.72
N LEU A 315 16.64 -29.83 18.20
CA LEU A 315 16.55 -28.60 17.42
C LEU A 315 16.83 -27.36 18.30
N ILE A 316 16.32 -27.32 19.53
CA ILE A 316 16.61 -26.22 20.48
C ILE A 316 18.10 -26.19 20.82
N GLN A 317 18.68 -27.34 21.14
CA GLN A 317 20.08 -27.45 21.56
C GLN A 317 21.05 -27.08 20.42
N HIS A 318 20.87 -27.67 19.24
CA HIS A 318 21.86 -27.60 18.17
C HIS A 318 21.51 -26.62 17.04
N CYS A 319 20.24 -26.28 16.84
CA CYS A 319 19.82 -25.54 15.64
C CYS A 319 19.32 -24.13 15.94
N GLU A 320 18.66 -23.90 17.07
CA GLU A 320 18.14 -22.57 17.38
C GLU A 320 19.24 -21.55 17.68
N LEU A 321 19.07 -20.36 17.12
CA LEU A 321 20.01 -19.24 17.19
C LEU A 321 19.85 -18.41 18.46
N THR A 322 19.48 -19.05 19.57
CA THR A 322 19.27 -18.41 20.88
C THR A 322 20.48 -17.61 21.39
N PRO A 323 21.75 -17.98 21.10
CA PRO A 323 22.90 -17.16 21.52
C PRO A 323 22.94 -15.77 20.87
N MET A 324 22.18 -15.52 19.80
CA MET A 324 22.06 -14.17 19.21
C MET A 324 21.51 -13.13 20.19
N TRP A 325 20.83 -13.56 21.26
CA TRP A 325 20.34 -12.70 22.32
C TRP A 325 21.43 -11.82 22.94
N PHE A 326 22.66 -12.33 23.05
CA PHE A 326 23.78 -11.60 23.63
C PHE A 326 24.38 -10.57 22.65
N PHE A 327 23.99 -10.63 21.38
CA PHE A 327 24.51 -9.80 20.29
C PHE A 327 23.44 -8.88 19.66
N GLN A 328 22.57 -8.30 20.49
CA GLN A 328 21.40 -7.52 20.03
C GLN A 328 21.76 -6.37 19.08
N ARG A 329 22.77 -5.56 19.43
CA ARG A 329 23.18 -4.39 18.63
C ARG A 329 23.68 -4.80 17.23
N PRO A 330 24.66 -5.73 17.09
CA PRO A 330 25.04 -6.28 15.79
C PRO A 330 23.86 -6.89 15.01
N MET A 331 22.98 -7.63 15.69
CA MET A 331 21.81 -8.25 15.06
C MET A 331 20.86 -7.20 14.45
N VAL A 332 20.51 -6.16 15.21
CA VAL A 332 19.69 -5.03 14.72
C VAL A 332 20.38 -4.33 13.55
N THR A 333 21.70 -4.14 13.63
CA THR A 333 22.48 -3.49 12.57
C THR A 333 22.40 -4.27 11.25
N ILE A 334 22.45 -5.60 11.29
CA ILE A 334 22.33 -6.47 10.11
C ILE A 334 20.90 -6.45 9.57
N PHE A 335 19.91 -6.53 10.46
CA PHE A 335 18.50 -6.40 10.09
C PHE A 335 18.26 -5.10 9.32
N GLU A 336 18.73 -3.96 9.85
CA GLU A 336 18.55 -2.66 9.19
C GLU A 336 19.36 -2.55 7.90
N LYS A 337 20.69 -2.80 7.92
CA LYS A 337 21.56 -2.55 6.75
C LYS A 337 21.42 -3.60 5.65
N GLN A 338 21.38 -4.88 6.00
CA GLN A 338 21.35 -5.97 5.00
C GLN A 338 19.94 -6.31 4.56
N CYS A 339 18.94 -6.28 5.45
CA CYS A 339 17.58 -6.69 5.09
C CYS A 339 16.73 -5.49 4.66
N LEU A 340 16.76 -4.37 5.38
CA LEU A 340 15.86 -3.24 5.12
C LEU A 340 16.46 -2.17 4.21
N SER A 341 17.74 -1.86 4.25
CA SER A 341 18.33 -0.82 3.39
C SER A 341 18.68 -1.29 1.98
N SER A 342 18.82 -2.60 1.78
CA SER A 342 19.23 -3.18 0.50
C SER A 342 18.03 -3.36 -0.43
N ASN A 343 18.14 -2.85 -1.67
CA ASN A 343 17.13 -3.01 -2.72
C ASN A 343 17.36 -4.31 -3.50
N ASP A 344 17.40 -5.44 -2.79
CA ASP A 344 17.72 -6.75 -3.35
C ASP A 344 16.90 -7.87 -2.70
N SER A 345 17.28 -9.12 -3.00
CA SER A 345 16.62 -10.32 -2.48
C SER A 345 16.90 -10.62 -1.00
N ARG A 346 17.72 -9.82 -0.29
CA ARG A 346 17.97 -9.98 1.16
C ARG A 346 16.80 -9.48 2.00
N SER A 347 15.93 -8.66 1.43
CA SER A 347 14.68 -8.19 2.04
C SER A 347 13.80 -9.33 2.57
N ARG A 348 13.80 -10.52 1.94
CA ARG A 348 13.08 -11.71 2.44
C ARG A 348 13.55 -12.20 3.80
N CYS A 349 14.81 -11.91 4.17
CA CYS A 349 15.40 -12.38 5.42
C CYS A 349 14.90 -11.59 6.64
N ALA A 350 14.27 -10.41 6.45
CA ALA A 350 13.84 -9.54 7.54
C ALA A 350 12.96 -10.26 8.57
N VAL A 351 12.04 -11.12 8.11
CA VAL A 351 11.11 -11.83 8.98
C VAL A 351 11.80 -12.88 9.84
N ALA A 352 12.91 -13.47 9.37
CA ALA A 352 13.67 -14.45 10.13
C ALA A 352 14.22 -13.88 11.44
N PHE A 353 14.64 -12.61 11.45
CA PHE A 353 15.15 -11.94 12.65
C PHE A 353 14.08 -11.82 13.75
N ILE A 354 12.82 -11.56 13.37
CA ILE A 354 11.70 -11.50 14.32
C ILE A 354 11.42 -12.90 14.88
N ARG A 355 11.53 -13.94 14.05
CA ARG A 355 11.36 -15.34 14.50
C ARG A 355 12.49 -15.82 15.42
N VAL A 356 13.72 -15.32 15.26
CA VAL A 356 14.82 -15.62 16.20
C VAL A 356 14.46 -15.12 17.61
N LEU A 357 13.82 -13.95 17.73
CA LEU A 357 13.40 -13.41 19.02
C LEU A 357 12.32 -14.26 19.72
N ALA A 358 11.48 -14.96 18.95
CA ALA A 358 10.52 -15.94 19.50
C ALA A 358 11.27 -17.07 20.22
N ALA A 359 12.22 -17.71 19.53
CA ALA A 359 13.04 -18.78 20.11
C ALA A 359 13.85 -18.30 21.33
N VAL A 360 14.36 -17.07 21.30
CA VAL A 360 15.09 -16.47 22.44
C VAL A 360 14.20 -16.28 23.67
N ALA A 361 12.93 -15.93 23.49
CA ALA A 361 12.00 -15.74 24.60
C ALA A 361 11.72 -17.05 25.34
N ASP A 362 11.69 -18.17 24.62
CA ASP A 362 11.41 -19.50 25.17
C ASP A 362 12.67 -20.20 25.70
N ALA A 363 13.84 -19.85 25.18
CA ALA A 363 15.12 -20.47 25.53
C ALA A 363 15.73 -19.90 26.83
N VAL A 364 15.28 -20.43 27.97
CA VAL A 364 15.83 -20.13 29.29
C VAL A 364 16.17 -21.43 29.99
N HIS A 365 17.33 -21.45 30.67
CA HIS A 365 17.80 -22.63 31.37
C HIS A 365 16.90 -22.91 32.60
N PRO A 366 16.46 -24.16 32.84
CA PRO A 366 15.60 -24.50 33.99
C PRO A 366 16.19 -24.12 35.36
N GLY A 367 17.52 -24.09 35.46
CA GLY A 367 18.24 -23.68 36.68
C GLY A 367 18.32 -22.17 36.94
N CYS A 368 17.85 -21.31 36.02
CA CYS A 368 17.81 -19.86 36.18
C CYS A 368 16.45 -19.28 35.74
N PRO A 369 15.33 -19.67 36.39
CA PRO A 369 13.98 -19.24 35.99
C PRO A 369 13.76 -17.73 36.13
N GLU A 370 14.53 -17.04 36.99
CA GLU A 370 14.41 -15.59 37.22
C GLU A 370 14.78 -14.76 35.98
N GLU A 371 15.48 -15.35 35.01
CA GLU A 371 15.81 -14.70 33.75
C GLU A 371 14.67 -14.75 32.74
N GLN A 372 13.72 -15.68 32.87
CA GLN A 372 12.70 -15.93 31.84
C GLN A 372 11.84 -14.71 31.59
N TRP A 373 11.31 -14.11 32.64
CA TRP A 373 10.50 -12.89 32.52
C TRP A 373 11.29 -11.73 31.93
N ARG A 374 12.50 -11.48 32.45
CA ARG A 374 13.34 -10.34 32.02
C ARG A 374 13.76 -10.47 30.56
N ARG A 375 14.17 -11.68 30.15
CA ARG A 375 14.58 -12.00 28.77
C ARG A 375 13.39 -11.95 27.82
N GLY A 376 12.28 -12.59 28.18
CA GLY A 376 11.05 -12.62 27.39
C GLY A 376 10.49 -11.22 27.11
N GLU A 377 10.33 -10.39 28.15
CA GLU A 377 9.82 -9.01 28.00
C GLU A 377 10.78 -8.13 27.19
N ALA A 378 12.10 -8.29 27.36
CA ALA A 378 13.08 -7.56 26.58
C ALA A 378 13.10 -8.01 25.10
N ALA A 379 12.97 -9.31 24.82
CA ALA A 379 12.84 -9.85 23.46
C ALA A 379 11.55 -9.38 22.78
N ALA A 380 10.43 -9.37 23.50
CA ALA A 380 9.15 -8.86 23.02
C ALA A 380 9.21 -7.37 22.67
N ARG A 381 9.87 -6.54 23.50
CA ARG A 381 10.11 -5.12 23.19
C ARG A 381 10.98 -4.93 21.95
N LEU A 382 12.06 -5.70 21.81
CA LEU A 382 12.94 -5.65 20.65
C LEU A 382 12.20 -6.08 19.36
N ALA A 383 11.36 -7.12 19.45
CA ALA A 383 10.51 -7.56 18.35
C ALA A 383 9.53 -6.46 17.92
N THR A 384 8.89 -5.78 18.88
CA THR A 384 8.03 -4.62 18.58
C THR A 384 8.80 -3.51 17.85
N GLN A 385 10.03 -3.19 18.28
CA GLN A 385 10.87 -2.20 17.61
C GLN A 385 11.22 -2.63 16.18
N MET A 386 11.64 -3.88 15.96
CA MET A 386 11.95 -4.41 14.63
C MET A 386 10.73 -4.39 13.70
N VAL A 387 9.55 -4.75 14.21
CA VAL A 387 8.29 -4.68 13.46
C VAL A 387 7.94 -3.24 13.10
N GLU A 388 8.18 -2.27 13.97
CA GLU A 388 7.96 -0.86 13.65
C GLU A 388 8.92 -0.34 12.57
N THR A 389 10.20 -0.75 12.62
CA THR A 389 11.16 -0.45 11.54
C THR A 389 10.77 -1.13 10.23
N LEU A 390 10.22 -2.35 10.29
CA LEU A 390 9.67 -3.05 9.13
C LEU A 390 8.48 -2.29 8.52
N LYS A 391 7.54 -1.77 9.33
CA LYS A 391 6.43 -0.92 8.83
C LYS A 391 6.96 0.30 8.08
N LYS A 392 7.92 1.02 8.66
CA LYS A 392 8.54 2.19 8.03
C LYS A 392 9.20 1.85 6.70
N ARG A 393 9.84 0.67 6.60
CA ARG A 393 10.41 0.20 5.35
C ARG A 393 9.34 -0.14 4.31
N ILE A 394 8.25 -0.79 4.71
CA ILE A 394 7.10 -1.04 3.81
C ILE A 394 6.60 0.29 3.24
N ASP A 395 6.34 1.29 4.09
CA ASP A 395 5.89 2.61 3.63
C ASP A 395 6.88 3.26 2.67
N ALA A 396 8.19 3.19 2.96
CA ALA A 396 9.23 3.76 2.12
C ALA A 396 9.29 3.08 0.73
N ILE A 397 9.21 1.75 0.68
CA ILE A 397 9.16 1.00 -0.59
C ILE A 397 7.93 1.41 -1.39
N LEU A 398 6.75 1.44 -0.76
CA LEU A 398 5.50 1.81 -1.43
C LEU A 398 5.54 3.24 -1.97
N MET A 399 6.05 4.19 -1.17
CA MET A 399 6.24 5.58 -1.59
C MET A 399 7.17 5.68 -2.79
N SER A 400 8.37 5.09 -2.72
CA SER A 400 9.35 5.16 -3.80
C SER A 400 8.87 4.48 -5.09
N LEU A 401 8.15 3.35 -4.98
CA LEU A 401 7.54 2.69 -6.13
C LEU A 401 6.49 3.60 -6.80
N CYS A 402 5.59 4.19 -6.02
CA CYS A 402 4.56 5.07 -6.54
C CYS A 402 5.14 6.35 -7.15
N GLU A 403 6.10 7.00 -6.48
CA GLU A 403 6.75 8.21 -7.00
C GLU A 403 7.48 7.94 -8.32
N ARG A 404 8.17 6.79 -8.45
CA ARG A 404 8.85 6.43 -9.69
C ARG A 404 7.89 6.10 -10.82
N ILE A 405 6.77 5.42 -10.54
CA ILE A 405 5.73 5.12 -11.53
C ILE A 405 5.03 6.41 -11.98
N ILE A 406 4.70 7.31 -11.06
CA ILE A 406 4.12 8.62 -11.38
C ILE A 406 5.10 9.43 -12.24
N GLN A 407 6.40 9.43 -11.92
CA GLN A 407 7.43 10.10 -12.73
C GLN A 407 7.55 9.52 -14.15
N LEU A 408 7.42 8.20 -14.32
CA LEU A 408 7.40 7.58 -15.66
C LEU A 408 6.12 7.95 -16.39
N SER A 409 4.98 7.93 -15.70
CA SER A 409 3.71 8.27 -16.31
C SER A 409 3.61 9.73 -16.71
N SER A 410 4.25 10.67 -16.00
CA SER A 410 4.23 12.09 -16.36
C SER A 410 4.91 12.35 -17.72
N GLN A 411 5.75 11.43 -18.21
CA GLN A 411 6.35 11.54 -19.54
C GLN A 411 5.35 11.34 -20.69
N VAL A 412 4.20 10.71 -20.41
CA VAL A 412 3.14 10.42 -21.38
C VAL A 412 2.02 11.47 -21.33
N GLU A 413 2.09 12.43 -20.40
CA GLU A 413 1.07 13.46 -20.28
C GLU A 413 1.04 14.38 -21.53
N PRO A 414 -0.15 14.81 -21.99
CA PRO A 414 -0.27 15.68 -23.17
C PRO A 414 0.50 17.00 -23.03
N VAL A 415 0.64 17.50 -21.79
CA VAL A 415 1.40 18.71 -21.49
C VAL A 415 2.89 18.52 -21.76
N GLU A 416 3.46 17.38 -21.36
CA GLU A 416 4.87 17.07 -21.64
C GLU A 416 5.09 16.87 -23.15
N ALA A 417 4.12 16.31 -23.86
CA ALA A 417 4.18 16.22 -25.32
C ALA A 417 4.22 17.62 -25.98
N ALA A 418 3.46 18.59 -25.47
CA ALA A 418 3.50 19.98 -25.95
C ALA A 418 4.87 20.64 -25.66
N TYR A 419 5.41 20.47 -24.44
CA TYR A 419 6.74 20.97 -24.11
C TYR A 419 7.84 20.34 -24.98
N ARG A 420 7.74 19.06 -25.29
CA ARG A 420 8.67 18.39 -26.22
C ARG A 420 8.60 18.98 -27.63
N LEU A 421 7.40 19.28 -28.13
CA LEU A 421 7.24 19.95 -29.43
C LEU A 421 7.87 21.35 -29.43
N GLU A 422 7.71 22.12 -28.36
CA GLU A 422 8.34 23.43 -28.19
C GLU A 422 9.88 23.32 -28.12
N ARG A 423 10.40 22.37 -27.34
CA ARG A 423 11.85 22.12 -27.23
C ARG A 423 12.45 21.61 -28.54
N MET A 424 11.73 20.80 -29.32
CA MET A 424 12.15 20.38 -30.67
C MET A 424 12.26 21.55 -31.64
N GLN A 425 11.45 22.61 -31.48
CA GLN A 425 11.57 23.82 -32.30
C GLN A 425 12.77 24.68 -31.89
N GLN A 426 13.19 24.62 -30.63
CA GLN A 426 14.31 25.40 -30.09
C GLN A 426 15.67 24.69 -30.22
N THR A 427 15.70 23.36 -30.21
CA THR A 427 16.93 22.55 -30.20
C THR A 427 16.86 21.39 -31.19
N SER A 428 17.92 21.20 -31.98
CA SER A 428 18.05 20.11 -32.96
C SER A 428 18.37 18.72 -32.33
N GLN A 429 18.41 18.61 -31.00
CA GLN A 429 18.66 17.34 -30.31
C GLN A 429 17.35 16.56 -30.09
N LEU A 430 17.34 15.29 -30.51
CA LEU A 430 16.22 14.38 -30.29
C LEU A 430 16.22 13.91 -28.83
N GLU A 431 15.20 14.31 -28.08
CA GLU A 431 14.94 13.78 -26.74
C GLU A 431 14.44 12.33 -26.78
N PRO A 432 14.80 11.49 -25.81
CA PRO A 432 14.31 10.10 -25.74
C PRO A 432 12.79 10.06 -25.52
N LEU A 433 12.10 9.24 -26.32
CA LEU A 433 10.67 8.99 -26.20
C LEU A 433 10.34 8.13 -24.96
N PRO A 434 9.14 8.27 -24.36
CA PRO A 434 8.72 7.39 -23.27
C PRO A 434 8.81 5.92 -23.68
N GLY A 435 9.36 5.08 -22.80
CA GLY A 435 9.65 3.68 -23.11
C GLY A 435 11.09 3.43 -23.59
N TYR A 436 11.87 4.46 -23.88
CA TYR A 436 13.31 4.33 -24.15
C TYR A 436 14.07 3.70 -22.96
N GLU A 437 13.65 4.01 -21.73
CA GLU A 437 14.18 3.43 -20.50
C GLU A 437 13.95 1.92 -20.40
N SER A 438 12.87 1.42 -21.02
CA SER A 438 12.49 0.00 -20.99
C SER A 438 13.19 -0.82 -22.08
N GLN A 439 13.98 -0.21 -22.96
CA GLN A 439 14.76 -0.93 -23.96
C GLN A 439 15.93 -1.67 -23.31
N ALA A 440 16.15 -2.92 -23.73
CA ALA A 440 17.20 -3.78 -23.15
C ALA A 440 18.61 -3.14 -23.17
N ILE A 441 18.90 -2.26 -24.14
CA ILE A 441 20.19 -1.56 -24.28
C ILE A 441 20.39 -0.51 -23.17
N ASN A 442 19.30 0.14 -22.71
CA ASN A 442 19.33 1.25 -21.75
C ASN A 442 18.80 0.87 -20.35
N HIS A 443 18.73 -0.43 -20.08
CA HIS A 443 18.18 -1.03 -18.86
C HIS A 443 18.76 -0.47 -17.55
N GLN A 444 19.93 0.18 -17.58
CA GLN A 444 20.50 0.88 -16.42
C GLN A 444 19.55 1.94 -15.84
N ALA A 445 18.73 2.60 -16.66
CA ALA A 445 17.78 3.61 -16.21
C ALA A 445 16.61 3.03 -15.38
N VAL A 446 16.28 1.75 -15.59
CA VAL A 446 15.17 1.03 -14.94
C VAL A 446 15.62 0.18 -13.75
N LYS A 447 16.92 -0.15 -13.65
CA LYS A 447 17.50 -0.91 -12.52
C LYS A 447 17.06 -0.45 -11.11
N PRO A 448 16.95 0.86 -10.81
CA PRO A 448 16.46 1.29 -9.49
C PRO A 448 15.01 0.88 -9.21
N LEU A 449 14.13 0.94 -10.23
CA LEU A 449 12.74 0.51 -10.13
C LEU A 449 12.66 -1.01 -9.95
N GLU A 450 13.42 -1.77 -10.72
CA GLU A 450 13.52 -3.24 -10.57
C GLU A 450 14.03 -3.63 -9.19
N GLY A 451 15.07 -2.96 -8.68
CA GLY A 451 15.58 -3.21 -7.33
C GLY A 451 14.50 -3.00 -6.25
N LEU A 452 13.69 -1.94 -6.40
CA LEU A 452 12.54 -1.69 -5.51
C LEU A 452 11.45 -2.76 -5.67
N GLN A 453 11.12 -3.18 -6.90
CA GLN A 453 10.13 -4.22 -7.17
C GLN A 453 10.58 -5.58 -6.63
N VAL A 454 11.84 -5.95 -6.82
CA VAL A 454 12.44 -7.17 -6.28
C VAL A 454 12.44 -7.13 -4.75
N SER A 455 12.80 -5.99 -4.15
CA SER A 455 12.77 -5.81 -2.69
C SER A 455 11.34 -5.92 -2.15
N ALA A 456 10.36 -5.29 -2.81
CA ALA A 456 8.95 -5.39 -2.46
C ALA A 456 8.43 -6.82 -2.55
N ALA A 457 8.63 -7.49 -3.69
CA ALA A 457 8.17 -8.85 -3.93
C ALA A 457 8.73 -9.82 -2.89
N ASN A 458 10.04 -9.78 -2.63
CA ASN A 458 10.68 -10.64 -1.64
C ASN A 458 10.20 -10.38 -0.21
N LEU A 459 10.01 -9.11 0.16
CA LEU A 459 9.52 -8.74 1.49
C LEU A 459 8.06 -9.16 1.70
N PHE A 460 7.17 -8.83 0.77
CA PHE A 460 5.75 -9.19 0.86
C PHE A 460 5.54 -10.69 0.77
N TRP A 461 6.32 -11.40 -0.04
CA TRP A 461 6.33 -12.87 -0.06
C TRP A 461 6.73 -13.46 1.29
N ALA A 462 7.81 -12.96 1.90
CA ALA A 462 8.26 -13.43 3.21
C ALA A 462 7.22 -13.15 4.31
N ILE A 463 6.59 -11.98 4.28
CA ILE A 463 5.51 -11.63 5.20
C ILE A 463 4.28 -12.52 4.99
N GLY A 464 3.86 -12.72 3.74
CA GLY A 464 2.66 -13.48 3.39
C GLY A 464 2.75 -14.95 3.76
N LYS A 465 3.95 -15.55 3.65
CA LYS A 465 4.21 -16.95 4.01
C LYS A 465 4.35 -17.20 5.52
N THR A 466 4.66 -16.15 6.30
CA THR A 466 4.96 -16.33 7.71
C THR A 466 3.66 -16.43 8.52
N PRO A 467 3.47 -17.50 9.32
CA PRO A 467 2.34 -17.59 10.24
C PRO A 467 2.47 -16.55 11.37
N GLU A 468 1.47 -16.49 12.25
CA GLU A 468 1.55 -15.61 13.42
C GLU A 468 2.81 -15.91 14.25
N VAL A 469 3.58 -14.87 14.56
CA VAL A 469 4.80 -14.99 15.37
C VAL A 469 4.47 -14.59 16.79
N ILE A 470 4.64 -15.54 17.72
CA ILE A 470 4.44 -15.31 19.14
C ILE A 470 5.82 -15.06 19.76
N VAL A 471 5.99 -13.91 20.40
CA VAL A 471 7.21 -13.59 21.15
C VAL A 471 6.80 -13.31 22.59
N PHE A 472 7.13 -14.25 23.48
CA PHE A 472 6.73 -14.20 24.89
C PHE A 472 5.20 -14.06 25.04
N ASN A 473 4.71 -12.88 25.44
CA ASN A 473 3.28 -12.57 25.64
C ASN A 473 2.66 -11.72 24.51
N ARG A 474 3.36 -11.52 23.39
CA ARG A 474 2.89 -10.66 22.27
C ARG A 474 2.69 -11.46 21.00
N PHE A 475 1.59 -11.16 20.32
CA PHE A 475 1.18 -11.77 19.05
C PHE A 475 1.46 -10.82 17.89
N PHE A 476 2.23 -11.28 16.91
CA PHE A 476 2.57 -10.50 15.72
C PHE A 476 2.01 -11.14 14.46
N ASN A 477 0.87 -10.63 13.99
CA ASN A 477 0.32 -10.96 12.68
C ASN A 477 0.88 -10.01 11.61
N LEU A 478 2.00 -10.41 11.00
CA LEU A 478 2.70 -9.59 10.00
C LEU A 478 1.87 -9.40 8.72
N LYS A 479 1.06 -10.39 8.33
CA LYS A 479 0.18 -10.33 7.16
C LYS A 479 -0.91 -9.28 7.33
N ALA A 480 -1.59 -9.26 8.47
CA ALA A 480 -2.60 -8.25 8.81
C ALA A 480 -1.99 -6.84 8.89
N LEU A 481 -0.80 -6.73 9.49
CA LEU A 481 -0.04 -5.48 9.57
C LEU A 481 0.29 -4.93 8.18
N ALA A 482 0.79 -5.76 7.25
CA ALA A 482 1.11 -5.31 5.90
C ALA A 482 -0.14 -4.86 5.12
N ARG A 483 -1.29 -5.54 5.31
CA ARG A 483 -2.58 -5.12 4.73
C ARG A 483 -3.04 -3.75 5.27
N ASP A 484 -2.98 -3.54 6.58
CA ASP A 484 -3.28 -2.24 7.21
C ASP A 484 -2.36 -1.13 6.68
N ARG A 485 -1.06 -1.42 6.47
CA ARG A 485 -0.13 -0.45 5.87
C ARG A 485 -0.50 -0.10 4.43
N LEU A 486 -0.85 -1.08 3.60
CA LEU A 486 -1.29 -0.86 2.22
C LEU A 486 -2.54 0.03 2.17
N GLU A 487 -3.52 -0.21 3.04
CA GLU A 487 -4.74 0.60 3.12
C GLU A 487 -4.44 2.04 3.57
N LYS A 488 -3.68 2.21 4.66
CA LYS A 488 -3.26 3.54 5.13
C LYS A 488 -2.41 4.29 4.11
N PHE A 489 -1.58 3.58 3.36
CA PHE A 489 -0.80 4.15 2.28
C PHE A 489 -1.70 4.65 1.15
N LEU A 490 -2.67 3.84 0.70
CA LEU A 490 -3.67 4.24 -0.30
C LEU A 490 -4.42 5.51 0.11
N THR A 491 -4.92 5.56 1.35
CA THR A 491 -5.61 6.74 1.89
C THR A 491 -4.71 7.99 1.87
N LYS A 492 -3.46 7.86 2.31
CA LYS A 492 -2.49 8.97 2.30
C LYS A 492 -2.11 9.41 0.89
N ALA A 493 -1.87 8.47 -0.02
CA ALA A 493 -1.52 8.76 -1.40
C ALA A 493 -2.66 9.48 -2.11
N PHE A 494 -3.91 9.05 -1.88
CA PHE A 494 -5.09 9.68 -2.44
C PHE A 494 -5.32 11.09 -1.89
N ASN A 495 -5.23 11.28 -0.57
CA ASN A 495 -5.33 12.61 0.05
C ASN A 495 -4.21 13.56 -0.38
N ARG A 496 -3.01 13.04 -0.71
CA ARG A 496 -1.91 13.83 -1.26
C ARG A 496 -2.15 14.21 -2.72
N ALA A 497 -2.77 13.32 -3.50
CA ALA A 497 -3.07 13.54 -4.91
C ALA A 497 -4.25 14.51 -5.13
N SER A 498 -5.15 14.66 -4.16
CA SER A 498 -6.31 15.56 -4.28
C SER A 498 -5.96 17.04 -4.25
N LYS A 499 -4.77 17.41 -3.75
CA LYS A 499 -4.29 18.80 -3.66
C LYS A 499 -2.98 18.97 -4.41
N THR A 500 -2.88 20.06 -5.16
CA THR A 500 -1.62 20.46 -5.79
C THR A 500 -0.62 20.94 -4.72
N LYS A 501 0.65 21.11 -5.11
CA LYS A 501 1.68 21.68 -4.22
C LYS A 501 1.34 23.11 -3.73
N ALA A 502 0.49 23.83 -4.46
CA ALA A 502 0.02 25.17 -4.10
C ALA A 502 -1.22 25.15 -3.18
N GLY A 503 -1.70 23.96 -2.79
CA GLY A 503 -2.89 23.79 -1.95
C GLY A 503 -4.22 23.93 -2.70
N THR A 504 -4.20 24.12 -4.02
CA THR A 504 -5.42 24.12 -4.85
C THR A 504 -5.88 22.69 -5.13
N LEU A 505 -7.17 22.52 -5.44
CA LEU A 505 -7.72 21.22 -5.84
C LEU A 505 -7.09 20.72 -7.15
N ALA A 506 -6.75 19.44 -7.21
CA ALA A 506 -6.27 18.79 -8.42
C ALA A 506 -7.40 18.55 -9.43
N SER A 507 -7.07 18.43 -10.71
CA SER A 507 -8.07 18.06 -11.72
C SER A 507 -8.58 16.64 -11.49
N PRO A 508 -9.89 16.39 -11.65
CA PRO A 508 -10.45 15.05 -11.54
C PRO A 508 -9.77 13.98 -12.43
N SER A 509 -9.36 14.34 -13.64
CA SER A 509 -8.66 13.48 -14.58
C SER A 509 -7.29 13.03 -14.05
N TYR A 510 -6.50 13.99 -13.55
CA TYR A 510 -5.21 13.72 -12.91
C TYR A 510 -5.39 12.83 -11.69
N LEU A 511 -6.37 13.13 -10.85
CA LEU A 511 -6.65 12.37 -9.65
C LEU A 511 -7.05 10.92 -9.97
N LEU A 512 -7.93 10.71 -10.95
CA LEU A 512 -8.33 9.37 -11.40
C LEU A 512 -7.13 8.60 -11.98
N HIS A 513 -6.28 9.26 -12.75
CA HIS A 513 -5.07 8.68 -13.30
C HIS A 513 -4.06 8.29 -12.22
N ALA A 514 -3.73 9.21 -11.31
CA ALA A 514 -2.85 8.96 -10.16
C ALA A 514 -3.35 7.81 -9.29
N TYR A 515 -4.67 7.74 -9.09
CA TYR A 515 -5.30 6.66 -8.36
C TYR A 515 -5.18 5.31 -9.09
N ARG A 516 -5.42 5.24 -10.41
CA ARG A 516 -5.25 4.01 -11.21
C ARG A 516 -3.81 3.53 -11.19
N LEU A 517 -2.84 4.45 -11.31
CA LEU A 517 -1.42 4.13 -11.22
C LEU A 517 -1.05 3.58 -9.85
N THR A 518 -1.50 4.24 -8.77
CA THR A 518 -1.23 3.80 -7.40
C THR A 518 -1.87 2.45 -7.12
N THR A 519 -3.09 2.21 -7.59
CA THR A 519 -3.74 0.90 -7.44
C THR A 519 -2.97 -0.18 -8.19
N SER A 520 -2.54 0.10 -9.42
CA SER A 520 -1.79 -0.85 -10.26
C SER A 520 -0.41 -1.17 -9.68
N SER A 521 0.29 -0.19 -9.09
CA SER A 521 1.59 -0.43 -8.45
C SER A 521 1.49 -1.34 -7.22
N LEU A 522 0.35 -1.30 -6.52
CA LEU A 522 0.10 -2.10 -5.32
C LEU A 522 -0.45 -3.50 -5.61
N GLN A 523 -0.98 -3.77 -6.81
CA GLN A 523 -1.50 -5.09 -7.18
C GLN A 523 -0.45 -6.20 -6.99
N MET A 524 0.81 -5.94 -7.33
CA MET A 524 1.90 -6.89 -7.12
C MET A 524 2.08 -7.22 -5.63
N ALA A 525 2.17 -6.20 -4.78
CA ALA A 525 2.34 -6.36 -3.34
C ALA A 525 1.17 -7.10 -2.70
N ALA A 526 -0.06 -6.77 -3.12
CA ALA A 526 -1.26 -7.39 -2.62
C ALA A 526 -1.44 -8.85 -3.06
N GLY A 527 -0.96 -9.21 -4.27
CA GLY A 527 -0.94 -10.58 -4.75
C GLY A 527 -0.17 -11.53 -3.82
N TYR A 528 1.00 -11.11 -3.32
CA TYR A 528 1.79 -11.90 -2.35
C TYR A 528 1.13 -12.02 -0.96
N LEU A 529 0.25 -11.09 -0.60
CA LEU A 529 -0.43 -11.07 0.69
C LEU A 529 -1.83 -11.69 0.64
N GLU A 530 -2.27 -12.18 -0.53
CA GLU A 530 -3.66 -12.62 -0.78
C GLU A 530 -4.65 -11.58 -0.23
N ALA A 531 -4.38 -10.31 -0.50
CA ALA A 531 -5.22 -9.21 -0.04
C ALA A 531 -6.28 -8.89 -1.09
N ASP A 532 -7.52 -8.64 -0.66
CA ASP A 532 -8.57 -8.15 -1.55
C ASP A 532 -8.33 -6.68 -1.87
N VAL A 533 -7.55 -6.43 -2.94
CA VAL A 533 -7.27 -5.08 -3.43
C VAL A 533 -8.56 -4.35 -3.75
N SER A 534 -9.54 -5.03 -4.34
CA SER A 534 -10.79 -4.40 -4.76
C SER A 534 -11.60 -3.95 -3.54
N GLY A 535 -11.70 -4.78 -2.50
CA GLY A 535 -12.35 -4.41 -1.23
C GLY A 535 -11.64 -3.26 -0.53
N MET A 536 -10.31 -3.31 -0.41
CA MET A 536 -9.51 -2.22 0.19
C MET A 536 -9.71 -0.91 -0.56
N VAL A 537 -9.65 -0.97 -1.89
CA VAL A 537 -9.82 0.17 -2.76
C VAL A 537 -11.21 0.79 -2.65
N ARG A 538 -12.27 -0.03 -2.59
CA ARG A 538 -13.64 0.44 -2.34
C ARG A 538 -13.75 1.11 -0.97
N ASN A 539 -13.14 0.53 0.06
CA ASN A 539 -13.18 1.09 1.41
C ASN A 539 -12.48 2.45 1.49
N VAL A 540 -11.30 2.57 0.87
CA VAL A 540 -10.55 3.83 0.81
C VAL A 540 -11.31 4.88 0.01
N LEU A 541 -11.84 4.54 -1.17
CA LEU A 541 -12.65 5.47 -1.96
C LEU A 541 -13.87 5.95 -1.18
N PHE A 542 -14.63 5.04 -0.57
CA PHE A 542 -15.79 5.40 0.23
C PHE A 542 -15.40 6.30 1.41
N THR A 543 -14.32 5.97 2.10
CA THR A 543 -13.83 6.73 3.25
C THR A 543 -13.38 8.14 2.85
N CYS A 544 -12.62 8.28 1.76
CA CYS A 544 -12.12 9.57 1.30
C CYS A 544 -13.19 10.43 0.58
N ALA A 545 -14.17 9.79 -0.06
CA ALA A 545 -15.18 10.47 -0.86
C ALA A 545 -16.42 10.89 -0.05
N ILE A 546 -16.91 10.05 0.90
CA ILE A 546 -18.27 10.20 1.47
C ILE A 546 -18.33 10.01 3.00
N SER A 547 -17.27 9.58 3.70
CA SER A 547 -17.33 9.20 5.14
C SER A 547 -17.96 10.21 6.11
N SER A 548 -18.01 11.49 5.74
CA SER A 548 -18.63 12.56 6.53
C SER A 548 -20.13 12.78 6.27
N ALA A 549 -20.75 12.06 5.32
CA ALA A 549 -22.15 12.22 4.94
C ALA A 549 -23.03 11.08 5.47
N GLU A 550 -24.15 11.41 6.11
CA GLU A 550 -25.21 10.46 6.47
C GLU A 550 -26.46 10.68 5.62
N ALA A 551 -27.14 9.59 5.29
CA ALA A 551 -28.47 9.63 4.71
C ALA A 551 -29.44 10.22 5.75
N PHE A 552 -29.99 11.39 5.45
CA PHE A 552 -30.96 12.07 6.30
C PHE A 552 -32.28 12.20 5.56
N GLN A 553 -33.37 11.78 6.19
CA GLN A 553 -34.72 11.93 5.65
C GLN A 553 -35.50 12.90 6.54
N GLU A 554 -35.97 14.02 5.97
CA GLU A 554 -36.86 14.92 6.70
C GLU A 554 -38.26 14.30 6.84
N PRO A 555 -38.92 14.41 8.00
CA PRO A 555 -40.29 13.93 8.17
C PRO A 555 -41.22 14.62 7.16
N GLY A 556 -41.84 13.85 6.26
CA GLY A 556 -42.74 14.35 5.22
C GLY A 556 -42.14 14.55 3.83
N GLN A 557 -40.83 14.31 3.62
CA GLN A 557 -40.21 14.29 2.29
C GLN A 557 -39.90 12.85 1.83
N ALA A 558 -40.22 12.55 0.57
CA ALA A 558 -39.92 11.26 -0.06
C ALA A 558 -38.44 11.09 -0.44
N ALA A 559 -37.68 12.18 -0.55
CA ALA A 559 -36.28 12.17 -0.98
C ALA A 559 -35.32 12.08 0.21
N VAL A 560 -34.42 11.09 0.19
CA VAL A 560 -33.30 10.97 1.13
C VAL A 560 -32.24 12.00 0.73
N THR A 561 -31.91 12.93 1.62
CA THR A 561 -30.88 13.94 1.40
C THR A 561 -29.63 13.58 2.20
N LEU A 562 -28.46 13.56 1.57
CA LEU A 562 -27.20 13.36 2.30
C LEU A 562 -26.86 14.65 3.07
N LYS A 563 -26.86 14.61 4.41
CA LYS A 563 -26.41 15.71 5.28
C LYS A 563 -25.06 15.34 5.91
N LEU A 564 -24.19 16.35 6.08
CA LEU A 564 -22.90 16.17 6.74
C LEU A 564 -23.09 15.96 8.25
N LYS A 565 -22.32 15.04 8.85
CA LYS A 565 -22.22 14.89 10.30
C LYS A 565 -21.71 16.20 10.93
N ALA A 566 -22.33 16.66 12.01
CA ALA A 566 -21.92 17.87 12.73
C ALA A 566 -20.48 17.80 13.27
N GLU A 567 -19.98 16.59 13.57
CA GLU A 567 -18.61 16.32 14.05
C GLU A 567 -17.57 16.20 12.92
N ALA A 568 -17.98 16.19 11.64
CA ALA A 568 -17.10 15.96 10.50
C ALA A 568 -16.51 17.26 9.89
N ALA A 569 -16.59 18.38 10.61
CA ALA A 569 -15.98 19.64 10.17
C ALA A 569 -14.45 19.55 10.02
N GLU A 570 -13.81 18.60 10.71
CA GLU A 570 -12.34 18.43 10.73
C GLU A 570 -11.81 17.37 9.76
N THR A 571 -12.66 16.49 9.21
CA THR A 571 -12.22 15.43 8.28
C THR A 571 -12.35 15.89 6.82
N PRO A 572 -11.25 15.99 6.04
CA PRO A 572 -11.30 16.45 4.66
C PRO A 572 -12.02 15.42 3.78
N CYS A 573 -13.25 15.75 3.39
CA CYS A 573 -14.06 14.98 2.45
C CYS A 573 -13.90 15.57 1.05
N MET A 574 -13.44 14.74 0.10
CA MET A 574 -13.17 15.17 -1.26
C MET A 574 -14.41 15.72 -1.95
N ALA A 575 -15.56 15.04 -1.83
CA ALA A 575 -16.81 15.48 -2.43
C ALA A 575 -17.20 16.88 -1.95
N LEU A 576 -16.95 17.18 -0.67
CA LEU A 576 -17.22 18.51 -0.10
C LEU A 576 -16.26 19.58 -0.60
N GLU A 577 -14.97 19.27 -0.77
CA GLU A 577 -14.00 20.23 -1.32
C GLU A 577 -14.35 20.60 -2.77
N TYR A 578 -14.68 19.62 -3.62
CA TYR A 578 -15.18 19.89 -4.96
C TYR A 578 -16.52 20.62 -4.95
N ALA A 579 -17.46 20.24 -4.09
CA ALA A 579 -18.75 20.93 -3.96
C ALA A 579 -18.58 22.40 -3.58
N LYS A 580 -17.67 22.71 -2.65
CA LYS A 580 -17.32 24.10 -2.29
C LYS A 580 -16.74 24.86 -3.47
N TRP A 581 -15.84 24.25 -4.23
CA TRP A 581 -15.25 24.89 -5.41
C TRP A 581 -16.30 25.22 -6.48
N TYR A 582 -17.18 24.27 -6.81
CA TYR A 582 -18.26 24.48 -7.78
C TYR A 582 -19.33 25.46 -7.29
N LYS A 583 -19.63 25.47 -5.99
CA LYS A 583 -20.49 26.48 -5.36
C LYS A 583 -19.91 27.88 -5.55
N THR A 584 -18.63 28.07 -5.22
CA THR A 584 -17.93 29.35 -5.39
C THR A 584 -17.93 29.78 -6.85
N LEU A 585 -17.72 28.84 -7.78
CA LEU A 585 -17.82 29.10 -9.22
C LEU A 585 -19.19 29.69 -9.59
N CYS A 586 -20.29 29.05 -9.21
CA CYS A 586 -21.63 29.52 -9.58
C CYS A 586 -21.93 30.95 -9.08
N VAL A 587 -21.46 31.30 -7.87
CA VAL A 587 -21.70 32.60 -7.24
C VAL A 587 -20.77 33.69 -7.78
N GLN A 588 -19.49 33.38 -7.98
CA GLN A 588 -18.46 34.35 -8.36
C GLN A 588 -18.23 34.46 -9.88
N ALA A 589 -18.82 33.61 -10.72
CA ALA A 589 -18.82 33.75 -12.18
C ALA A 589 -19.84 34.81 -12.67
N THR A 590 -19.77 36.00 -12.09
CA THR A 590 -20.68 37.14 -12.30
C THR A 590 -19.86 38.40 -12.65
N PRO A 591 -20.49 39.48 -13.15
CA PRO A 591 -19.76 40.68 -13.59
C PRO A 591 -18.81 41.29 -12.55
N ASN A 592 -19.11 41.12 -11.25
CA ASN A 592 -18.37 41.70 -10.12
C ASN A 592 -17.65 40.64 -9.25
N GLY A 593 -17.60 39.38 -9.68
CA GLY A 593 -17.03 38.29 -8.88
C GLY A 593 -15.56 38.00 -9.17
N GLU A 594 -14.90 37.25 -8.28
CA GLU A 594 -13.47 36.88 -8.43
C GLU A 594 -13.19 36.07 -9.70
N PHE A 595 -14.20 35.35 -10.23
CA PHE A 595 -14.12 34.64 -11.51
C PHE A 595 -14.59 35.47 -12.70
N GLN A 596 -14.49 36.81 -12.65
CA GLN A 596 -14.82 37.69 -13.77
C GLN A 596 -14.11 37.24 -15.06
N GLY A 597 -14.87 37.01 -16.14
CA GLY A 597 -14.36 36.48 -17.41
C GLY A 597 -14.31 34.96 -17.51
N MET A 598 -14.77 34.21 -16.49
CA MET A 598 -15.06 32.79 -16.62
C MET A 598 -16.46 32.60 -17.18
N VAL A 599 -16.55 32.04 -18.39
CA VAL A 599 -17.78 32.05 -19.17
C VAL A 599 -18.26 30.64 -19.46
N TYR A 600 -19.56 30.39 -19.29
CA TYR A 600 -20.17 29.15 -19.76
C TYR A 600 -20.20 29.12 -21.29
N MET A 601 -19.47 28.21 -21.92
CA MET A 601 -19.48 28.02 -23.37
C MET A 601 -20.30 26.78 -23.73
N GLY A 602 -21.46 26.97 -24.36
CA GLY A 602 -22.31 25.87 -24.81
C GLY A 602 -21.64 24.96 -25.85
N SER A 603 -20.75 25.51 -26.68
CA SER A 603 -19.96 24.78 -27.67
C SER A 603 -18.95 23.82 -27.05
N MET A 604 -18.25 24.26 -25.99
CA MET A 604 -17.29 23.43 -25.24
C MET A 604 -17.94 22.64 -24.10
N ARG A 605 -19.25 22.88 -23.83
CA ARG A 605 -20.01 22.22 -22.75
C ARG A 605 -19.32 22.33 -21.38
N GLY A 606 -18.79 23.51 -21.09
CA GLY A 606 -18.01 23.78 -19.88
C GLY A 606 -17.89 25.25 -19.58
N PHE A 607 -17.43 25.58 -18.37
CA PHE A 607 -17.00 26.92 -18.04
C PHE A 607 -15.52 27.09 -18.38
N ALA A 608 -15.19 28.15 -19.11
CA ALA A 608 -13.86 28.32 -19.65
C ALA A 608 -13.26 29.69 -19.29
N LYS A 609 -12.01 29.63 -18.85
CA LYS A 609 -11.02 30.72 -18.70
C LYS A 609 -9.68 30.09 -18.31
N ALA A 610 -8.71 30.08 -19.23
CA ALA A 610 -7.30 29.64 -19.09
C ALA A 610 -7.04 28.37 -18.25
N ASP A 611 -7.18 28.42 -16.92
CA ASP A 611 -6.94 27.30 -16.00
C ASP A 611 -8.20 26.59 -15.50
N ALA A 612 -9.37 27.21 -15.58
CA ALA A 612 -10.60 26.65 -15.03
C ALA A 612 -11.25 25.58 -15.94
N GLU A 613 -10.84 25.51 -17.20
CA GLU A 613 -11.21 24.44 -18.15
C GLU A 613 -10.82 23.06 -17.60
N LYS A 614 -9.69 22.97 -16.89
CA LYS A 614 -9.16 21.74 -16.28
C LYS A 614 -10.03 21.17 -15.15
N MET A 615 -11.09 21.88 -14.75
CA MET A 615 -12.02 21.47 -13.69
C MET A 615 -13.48 21.41 -14.15
N CYS A 616 -13.80 21.97 -15.31
CA CYS A 616 -15.17 22.21 -15.77
C CYS A 616 -15.48 21.61 -17.16
N ASP A 617 -14.57 20.85 -17.76
CA ASP A 617 -14.84 20.09 -18.97
C ASP A 617 -15.71 18.86 -18.68
N LEU A 618 -16.45 18.40 -19.69
CA LEU A 618 -17.27 17.19 -19.61
C LEU A 618 -16.41 15.97 -19.21
N THR A 619 -15.19 15.86 -19.74
CA THR A 619 -14.26 14.77 -19.39
C THR A 619 -13.91 14.79 -17.90
N GLU A 620 -13.68 15.98 -17.34
CA GLU A 620 -13.37 16.14 -15.91
C GLU A 620 -14.55 15.73 -15.04
N PHE A 621 -15.78 16.10 -15.42
CA PHE A 621 -16.97 15.66 -14.69
C PHE A 621 -17.21 14.15 -14.79
N GLN A 622 -16.89 13.51 -15.93
CA GLN A 622 -16.94 12.04 -16.07
C GLN A 622 -15.91 11.36 -15.16
N CYS A 623 -14.69 11.90 -15.08
CA CYS A 623 -13.66 11.41 -14.16
C CYS A 623 -14.09 11.61 -12.69
N LEU A 624 -14.68 12.75 -12.36
CA LEU A 624 -15.20 13.06 -11.03
C LEU A 624 -16.34 12.10 -10.64
N TYR A 625 -17.26 11.80 -11.55
CA TYR A 625 -18.32 10.82 -11.31
C TYR A 625 -17.76 9.42 -11.07
N THR A 626 -16.75 9.02 -11.83
CA THR A 626 -16.07 7.73 -11.65
C THR A 626 -15.42 7.60 -10.27
N LEU A 627 -14.90 8.71 -9.72
CA LEU A 627 -14.25 8.74 -8.40
C LEU A 627 -15.24 8.80 -7.23
N LEU A 628 -16.26 9.65 -7.34
CA LEU A 628 -17.20 9.93 -6.25
C LEU A 628 -18.45 9.02 -6.26
N GLY A 629 -18.76 8.43 -7.40
CA GLY A 629 -20.02 7.71 -7.63
C GLY A 629 -21.25 8.61 -7.53
N GLY A 630 -22.44 8.01 -7.64
CA GLY A 630 -23.70 8.73 -7.58
C GLY A 630 -23.95 9.47 -6.26
N GLN A 631 -23.52 8.89 -5.13
CA GLN A 631 -23.70 9.49 -3.81
C GLN A 631 -22.88 10.78 -3.61
N GLY A 632 -21.59 10.77 -3.98
CA GLY A 632 -20.76 11.97 -3.88
C GLY A 632 -21.18 13.04 -4.89
N PHE A 633 -21.66 12.65 -6.07
CA PHE A 633 -22.22 13.60 -7.04
C PHE A 633 -23.54 14.23 -6.57
N SER A 634 -24.40 13.46 -5.90
CA SER A 634 -25.63 13.97 -5.26
C SER A 634 -25.29 15.05 -4.22
N LEU A 635 -24.21 14.88 -3.45
CA LEU A 635 -23.74 15.90 -2.50
C LEU A 635 -23.34 17.21 -3.19
N ILE A 636 -22.62 17.13 -4.32
CA ILE A 636 -22.29 18.32 -5.13
C ILE A 636 -23.57 18.99 -5.66
N GLN A 637 -24.51 18.20 -6.18
CA GLN A 637 -25.78 18.73 -6.66
C GLN A 637 -26.59 19.41 -5.54
N ASN A 638 -26.60 18.84 -4.33
CA ASN A 638 -27.30 19.43 -3.17
C ASN A 638 -26.72 20.80 -2.79
N GLU A 639 -25.40 20.96 -2.81
CA GLU A 639 -24.78 22.28 -2.58
C GLU A 639 -25.13 23.29 -3.67
N ILE A 640 -25.20 22.86 -4.93
CA ILE A 640 -25.67 23.71 -6.04
C ILE A 640 -27.15 24.10 -5.83
N CYS A 641 -28.00 23.17 -5.40
CA CYS A 641 -29.41 23.45 -5.09
C CYS A 641 -29.57 24.45 -3.93
N ARG A 642 -28.66 24.45 -2.94
CA ARG A 642 -28.63 25.48 -1.88
C ARG A 642 -28.33 26.86 -2.45
N VAL A 643 -27.40 26.96 -3.41
CA VAL A 643 -27.11 28.23 -4.12
C VAL A 643 -28.33 28.67 -4.94
N MET A 644 -28.99 27.74 -5.62
CA MET A 644 -30.22 28.03 -6.38
C MET A 644 -31.35 28.55 -5.48
N THR A 645 -31.53 27.93 -4.30
CA THR A 645 -32.53 28.36 -3.31
C THR A 645 -32.27 29.81 -2.89
N ASN A 646 -31.03 30.12 -2.52
CA ASN A 646 -30.63 31.47 -2.14
C ASN A 646 -30.84 32.48 -3.28
N ALA A 647 -30.46 32.13 -4.51
CA ALA A 647 -30.67 33.00 -5.67
C ALA A 647 -32.16 33.24 -5.95
N LEU A 648 -32.99 32.21 -5.78
CA LEU A 648 -34.44 32.31 -5.96
C LEU A 648 -35.12 33.16 -4.88
N ASP A 649 -34.67 33.06 -3.63
CA ASP A 649 -35.19 33.92 -2.55
C ASP A 649 -34.91 35.39 -2.83
N HIS A 650 -33.74 35.73 -3.36
CA HIS A 650 -33.41 37.10 -3.77
C HIS A 650 -34.22 37.58 -4.98
N ILE A 651 -34.45 36.70 -5.96
CA ILE A 651 -35.34 36.99 -7.11
C ILE A 651 -36.76 37.24 -6.64
N LYS A 652 -37.28 36.40 -5.73
CA LYS A 652 -38.61 36.55 -5.15
C LYS A 652 -38.71 37.86 -4.35
N GLN A 653 -37.72 38.17 -3.52
CA GLN A 653 -37.68 39.40 -2.74
C GLN A 653 -37.74 40.64 -3.64
N PHE A 654 -37.00 40.65 -4.76
CA PHE A 654 -37.06 41.74 -5.74
C PHE A 654 -38.46 41.93 -6.33
N LEU A 655 -39.16 40.84 -6.66
CA LEU A 655 -40.53 40.92 -7.20
C LEU A 655 -41.54 41.42 -6.16
N VAL A 656 -41.38 41.03 -4.88
CA VAL A 656 -42.23 41.50 -3.78
C VAL A 656 -42.03 43.00 -3.55
N ASP A 657 -40.77 43.44 -3.42
CA ASP A 657 -40.40 44.83 -3.15
C ASP A 657 -40.87 45.80 -4.26
N ASN A 658 -40.88 45.34 -5.51
CA ASN A 658 -41.23 46.14 -6.68
C ASN A 658 -42.61 45.81 -7.29
N SER A 659 -43.44 45.02 -6.59
CA SER A 659 -44.73 44.51 -7.11
C SER A 659 -45.64 45.61 -7.68
N SER A 660 -45.82 46.71 -6.95
CA SER A 660 -46.65 47.85 -7.38
C SER A 660 -46.09 48.59 -8.61
N LEU A 661 -44.76 48.69 -8.73
CA LEU A 661 -44.07 49.30 -9.87
C LEU A 661 -44.15 48.41 -11.10
N LEU A 662 -44.01 47.09 -10.94
CA LEU A 662 -44.13 46.11 -12.03
C LEU A 662 -45.57 46.06 -12.59
N VAL A 663 -46.59 46.23 -11.74
CA VAL A 663 -47.99 46.35 -12.21
C VAL A 663 -48.20 47.65 -13.00
N LYS A 664 -47.65 48.79 -12.54
CA LYS A 664 -47.67 50.05 -13.30
C LYS A 664 -46.95 49.91 -14.64
N PHE A 665 -45.80 49.26 -14.66
CA PHE A 665 -45.04 48.97 -15.86
C PHE A 665 -45.83 48.08 -16.82
N LYS A 666 -46.47 47.01 -16.33
CA LYS A 666 -47.37 46.15 -17.12
C LYS A 666 -48.50 46.93 -17.80
N GLN A 667 -49.09 47.92 -17.14
CA GLN A 667 -50.22 48.68 -17.68
C GLN A 667 -49.81 49.81 -18.64
N ARG A 668 -48.61 50.39 -18.48
CA ARG A 668 -48.20 51.64 -19.14
C ARG A 668 -46.82 51.60 -19.80
N TYR A 669 -46.29 50.43 -20.13
CA TYR A 669 -44.96 50.30 -20.80
C TYR A 669 -44.89 51.01 -22.16
N THR A 670 -46.01 51.41 -22.78
CA THR A 670 -46.03 52.16 -24.04
C THR A 670 -45.82 53.68 -23.87
N ASP A 671 -45.96 54.22 -22.64
CA ASP A 671 -45.96 55.65 -22.37
C ASP A 671 -44.53 56.22 -22.19
N PRO A 672 -44.10 57.23 -22.97
CA PRO A 672 -42.70 57.71 -22.99
C PRO A 672 -42.14 58.25 -21.66
N GLY A 673 -42.99 58.84 -20.80
CA GLY A 673 -42.54 59.45 -19.53
C GLY A 673 -42.19 58.43 -18.43
N LEU A 674 -42.64 57.18 -18.56
CA LEU A 674 -42.38 56.11 -17.59
C LEU A 674 -40.99 55.46 -17.75
N TRP A 675 -40.24 55.83 -18.79
CA TRP A 675 -38.98 55.19 -19.20
C TRP A 675 -37.76 55.70 -18.45
N ASP A 676 -37.78 56.97 -18.04
CA ASP A 676 -36.72 57.51 -17.19
C ASP A 676 -37.09 57.39 -15.69
N THR A 677 -38.37 57.24 -15.37
CA THR A 677 -38.89 57.20 -13.99
C THR A 677 -38.93 55.79 -13.42
N VAL A 678 -39.51 54.81 -14.12
CA VAL A 678 -39.64 53.44 -13.60
C VAL A 678 -38.28 52.76 -13.40
N PRO A 679 -37.33 52.78 -14.36
CA PRO A 679 -36.02 52.19 -14.13
C PRO A 679 -35.22 52.86 -13.00
N ALA A 680 -35.39 54.17 -12.79
CA ALA A 680 -34.74 54.90 -11.70
C ALA A 680 -35.35 54.60 -10.32
N GLU A 681 -36.65 54.27 -10.26
CA GLU A 681 -37.36 53.93 -9.02
C GLU A 681 -37.25 52.44 -8.64
N LEU A 682 -36.89 51.56 -9.58
CA LEU A 682 -36.71 50.12 -9.32
C LEU A 682 -35.50 49.87 -8.42
N LYS A 683 -35.76 49.42 -7.19
CA LYS A 683 -34.71 49.12 -6.21
C LYS A 683 -34.11 47.74 -6.47
N GLY A 684 -32.78 47.69 -6.58
CA GLY A 684 -32.04 46.42 -6.64
C GLY A 684 -32.05 45.72 -8.01
N LEU A 685 -32.33 46.42 -9.11
CA LEU A 685 -32.38 45.84 -10.46
C LEU A 685 -31.07 45.14 -10.87
N ASN A 686 -29.91 45.71 -10.54
CA ASN A 686 -28.61 45.08 -10.82
C ASN A 686 -28.44 43.76 -10.04
N ASN A 687 -28.90 43.70 -8.79
CA ASN A 687 -28.85 42.47 -7.99
C ASN A 687 -29.78 41.39 -8.56
N PHE A 688 -30.97 41.76 -9.03
CA PHE A 688 -31.88 40.84 -9.72
C PHE A 688 -31.22 40.19 -10.95
N VAL A 689 -30.50 40.97 -11.77
CA VAL A 689 -29.76 40.46 -12.93
C VAL A 689 -28.62 39.53 -12.49
N ILE A 690 -27.83 39.93 -11.48
CA ILE A 690 -26.73 39.10 -10.96
C ILE A 690 -27.25 37.77 -10.39
N TYR A 691 -28.30 37.77 -9.56
CA TYR A 691 -28.88 36.54 -9.02
C TYR A 691 -29.52 35.66 -10.10
N THR A 692 -30.06 36.25 -11.17
CA THR A 692 -30.50 35.48 -12.33
C THR A 692 -29.32 34.84 -13.06
N ILE A 693 -28.19 35.53 -13.23
CA ILE A 693 -26.96 34.96 -13.80
C ILE A 693 -26.45 33.82 -12.91
N VAL A 694 -26.43 33.98 -11.58
CA VAL A 694 -26.05 32.91 -10.64
C VAL A 694 -26.95 31.69 -10.77
N LEU A 695 -28.27 31.88 -10.84
CA LEU A 695 -29.23 30.80 -11.07
C LEU A 695 -28.98 30.12 -12.43
N GLY A 696 -28.71 30.90 -13.46
CA GLY A 696 -28.35 30.44 -14.80
C GLY A 696 -27.07 29.60 -14.81
N ASN A 697 -26.04 30.06 -14.10
CA ASN A 697 -24.77 29.34 -13.95
C ASN A 697 -24.98 28.00 -13.22
N CYS A 698 -25.82 27.97 -12.19
CA CYS A 698 -26.17 26.72 -11.48
C CYS A 698 -26.86 25.73 -12.42
N LEU A 699 -27.84 26.18 -13.20
CA LEU A 699 -28.58 25.32 -14.15
C LEU A 699 -27.69 24.84 -15.30
N ALA A 700 -26.83 25.72 -15.83
CA ALA A 700 -25.83 25.35 -16.85
C ALA A 700 -24.87 24.29 -16.32
N LEU A 701 -24.36 24.46 -15.09
CA LEU A 701 -23.51 23.46 -14.44
C LEU A 701 -24.25 22.13 -14.23
N ARG A 702 -25.49 22.17 -13.75
CA ARG A 702 -26.34 20.98 -13.57
C ARG A 702 -26.58 20.23 -14.88
N ARG A 703 -26.76 20.92 -16.01
CA ARG A 703 -26.86 20.30 -17.35
C ARG A 703 -25.61 19.51 -17.72
N ILE A 704 -24.42 20.06 -17.45
CA ILE A 704 -23.15 19.34 -17.68
C ILE A 704 -23.01 18.14 -16.73
N LEU A 705 -23.31 18.34 -15.44
CA LEU A 705 -23.26 17.29 -14.42
C LEU A 705 -24.19 16.12 -14.78
N ALA A 706 -25.42 16.38 -15.21
CA ALA A 706 -26.38 15.36 -15.63
C ALA A 706 -25.86 14.50 -16.79
N ARG A 707 -25.14 15.11 -17.75
CA ARG A 707 -24.50 14.38 -18.85
C ARG A 707 -23.36 13.49 -18.38
N ALA A 708 -22.53 13.98 -17.47
CA ALA A 708 -21.47 13.19 -16.87
C ALA A 708 -22.04 11.98 -16.11
N VAL A 709 -23.13 12.19 -15.36
CA VAL A 709 -23.89 11.13 -14.69
C VAL A 709 -24.44 10.12 -15.69
N ARG A 710 -25.09 10.56 -16.78
CA ARG A 710 -25.59 9.64 -17.81
C ARG A 710 -24.48 8.79 -18.40
N SER A 711 -23.38 9.42 -18.83
CA SER A 711 -22.23 8.71 -19.39
C SER A 711 -21.61 7.72 -18.41
N GLY A 712 -21.53 8.07 -17.13
CA GLY A 712 -20.99 7.20 -16.08
C GLY A 712 -21.95 6.07 -15.69
N SER A 713 -23.25 6.35 -15.66
CA SER A 713 -24.33 5.39 -15.41
C SER A 713 -24.41 4.36 -16.54
N ASP A 714 -24.32 4.79 -17.80
CA ASP A 714 -24.29 3.89 -18.96
C ASP A 714 -23.08 2.94 -18.93
N ALA A 715 -21.94 3.41 -18.41
CA ALA A 715 -20.75 2.57 -18.25
C ALA A 715 -20.83 1.62 -17.04
N SER A 716 -21.45 2.05 -15.94
CA SER A 716 -21.42 1.33 -14.66
C SER A 716 -22.64 0.44 -14.43
N VAL A 717 -23.83 0.90 -14.80
CA VAL A 717 -25.14 0.27 -14.56
C VAL A 717 -26.09 0.39 -15.77
N PRO A 718 -25.67 -0.08 -16.97
CA PRO A 718 -26.42 0.11 -18.22
C PRO A 718 -27.86 -0.42 -18.17
N PHE A 719 -28.07 -1.54 -17.48
CA PHE A 719 -29.40 -2.16 -17.38
C PHE A 719 -30.40 -1.29 -16.60
N ALA A 720 -29.96 -0.64 -15.53
CA ALA A 720 -30.82 0.23 -14.74
C ALA A 720 -31.25 1.45 -15.57
N GLY A 721 -30.30 2.10 -16.25
CA GLY A 721 -30.59 3.23 -17.15
C GLY A 721 -31.65 2.89 -18.20
N ASN A 722 -31.49 1.75 -18.88
CA ASN A 722 -32.42 1.31 -19.91
C ASN A 722 -33.84 1.02 -19.36
N ILE A 723 -33.94 0.39 -18.18
CA ILE A 723 -35.24 0.10 -17.55
C ILE A 723 -35.99 1.40 -17.23
N PHE A 724 -35.31 2.37 -16.63
CA PHE A 724 -35.94 3.64 -16.27
C PHE A 724 -36.27 4.49 -17.50
N GLU A 725 -35.48 4.41 -18.56
CA GLU A 725 -35.78 5.06 -19.84
C GLU A 725 -37.05 4.48 -20.48
N ILE A 726 -37.17 3.14 -20.54
CA ILE A 726 -38.38 2.46 -21.02
C ILE A 726 -39.59 2.81 -20.15
N ALA A 727 -39.45 2.78 -18.83
CA ALA A 727 -40.51 3.13 -17.89
C ALA A 727 -41.00 4.57 -18.10
N ARG A 728 -40.09 5.53 -18.34
CA ARG A 728 -40.43 6.92 -18.63
C ARG A 728 -41.13 7.07 -19.98
N HIS A 729 -40.70 6.34 -21.00
CA HIS A 729 -41.37 6.33 -22.30
C HIS A 729 -42.78 5.74 -22.21
N ALA A 730 -42.99 4.67 -21.44
CA ALA A 730 -44.31 4.11 -21.21
C ALA A 730 -45.22 5.08 -20.44
N MET A 731 -44.69 5.70 -19.37
CA MET A 731 -45.45 6.62 -18.51
C MET A 731 -45.79 7.94 -19.21
N SER A 732 -44.99 8.43 -20.16
CA SER A 732 -45.34 9.63 -20.92
C SER A 732 -46.50 9.43 -21.91
N GLN A 733 -46.81 8.17 -22.26
CA GLN A 733 -47.97 7.82 -23.09
C GLN A 733 -49.26 7.62 -22.27
N THR A 734 -49.15 7.39 -20.97
CA THR A 734 -50.28 7.24 -20.06
C THR A 734 -50.47 8.51 -19.25
N SER A 735 -51.68 9.04 -19.13
CA SER A 735 -52.02 10.23 -18.32
C SER A 735 -51.97 9.95 -16.81
N PHE A 736 -50.88 9.36 -16.32
CA PHE A 736 -50.62 9.10 -14.91
C PHE A 736 -50.08 10.35 -14.22
N HIS A 737 -50.74 10.77 -13.14
CA HIS A 737 -50.41 12.02 -12.42
C HIS A 737 -49.20 11.89 -11.46
N ASP A 738 -48.78 10.67 -11.08
CA ASP A 738 -47.70 10.42 -10.11
C ASP A 738 -46.36 10.02 -10.76
N ALA A 739 -45.91 10.75 -11.78
CA ALA A 739 -44.61 10.51 -12.44
C ALA A 739 -43.41 11.16 -11.71
N GLU A 740 -43.65 11.87 -10.58
CA GLU A 740 -42.63 12.68 -9.89
C GLU A 740 -41.49 11.81 -9.33
N ALA A 741 -41.79 10.72 -8.63
CA ALA A 741 -40.77 9.81 -8.11
C ALA A 741 -39.92 9.17 -9.23
N LEU A 742 -40.55 8.80 -10.35
CA LEU A 742 -39.87 8.26 -11.53
C LEU A 742 -38.95 9.31 -12.17
N ASN A 743 -39.41 10.56 -12.27
CA ASN A 743 -38.62 11.66 -12.82
C ASN A 743 -37.44 12.03 -11.92
N THR A 744 -37.57 11.91 -10.60
CA THR A 744 -36.45 12.09 -9.66
C THR A 744 -35.37 11.03 -9.87
N VAL A 745 -35.75 9.75 -9.94
CA VAL A 745 -34.78 8.67 -10.22
C VAL A 745 -34.18 8.80 -11.62
N ALA A 746 -34.98 9.20 -12.61
CA ALA A 746 -34.50 9.47 -13.96
C ALA A 746 -33.48 10.62 -13.98
N GLN A 747 -33.67 11.67 -13.17
CA GLN A 747 -32.71 12.74 -13.02
C GLN A 747 -31.42 12.26 -12.34
N ASP A 748 -31.51 11.42 -11.30
CA ASP A 748 -30.35 10.84 -10.62
C ASP A 748 -29.51 9.93 -11.53
N LEU A 749 -30.13 9.36 -12.57
CA LEU A 749 -29.46 8.59 -13.63
C LEU A 749 -29.01 9.45 -14.83
N GLY A 750 -29.29 10.76 -14.81
CA GLY A 750 -28.95 11.67 -15.91
C GLY A 750 -29.81 11.51 -17.17
N LEU A 751 -30.97 10.85 -17.08
CA LEU A 751 -31.88 10.56 -18.21
C LEU A 751 -32.70 11.78 -18.67
N MET A 752 -32.72 12.87 -17.89
CA MET A 752 -33.51 14.06 -18.16
C MET A 752 -32.79 14.99 -19.16
N ASN A 753 -33.40 15.23 -20.33
CA ASN A 753 -32.83 16.07 -21.38
C ASN A 753 -33.14 17.56 -21.15
N MET A 754 -32.37 18.16 -20.25
CA MET A 754 -32.57 19.53 -19.78
C MET A 754 -32.33 20.65 -20.81
N GLU A 755 -31.74 20.36 -21.98
CA GLU A 755 -31.36 21.41 -22.95
C GLU A 755 -32.37 21.65 -24.07
N ARG A 756 -33.28 20.70 -24.37
CA ARG A 756 -34.19 20.80 -25.54
C ARG A 756 -35.55 20.10 -25.38
N SER A 757 -35.84 19.57 -24.19
CA SER A 757 -37.12 18.89 -23.89
C SER A 757 -38.06 19.80 -23.09
N LEU A 758 -39.35 19.43 -23.05
CA LEU A 758 -40.34 19.95 -22.10
C LEU A 758 -40.13 19.43 -20.66
N ASP A 759 -39.13 18.57 -20.46
CA ASP A 759 -38.68 18.07 -19.17
C ASP A 759 -38.31 19.24 -18.24
N ILE A 760 -38.70 19.13 -16.97
CA ILE A 760 -38.48 20.13 -15.93
C ILE A 760 -37.37 19.61 -15.01
N ASP A 761 -36.45 20.48 -14.59
CA ASP A 761 -35.49 20.16 -13.53
C ASP A 761 -36.27 19.91 -12.23
N MET A 762 -36.30 18.65 -11.76
CA MET A 762 -37.08 18.29 -10.58
C MET A 762 -36.52 18.96 -9.33
N ALA A 763 -35.21 19.19 -9.25
CA ALA A 763 -34.61 19.90 -8.13
C ALA A 763 -35.00 21.39 -8.15
N LEU A 764 -35.02 22.03 -9.32
CA LEU A 764 -35.56 23.40 -9.44
C LEU A 764 -37.04 23.45 -9.06
N LYS A 765 -37.85 22.49 -9.54
CA LYS A 765 -39.27 22.39 -9.19
C LYS A 765 -39.45 22.31 -7.68
N HIS A 766 -38.71 21.43 -6.99
CA HIS A 766 -38.75 21.33 -5.53
C HIS A 766 -38.31 22.63 -4.84
N VAL A 767 -37.23 23.28 -5.30
CA VAL A 767 -36.78 24.56 -4.74
C VAL A 767 -37.84 25.66 -4.93
N VAL A 768 -38.47 25.73 -6.10
CA VAL A 768 -39.54 26.70 -6.42
C VAL A 768 -40.81 26.43 -5.59
N THR A 769 -41.20 25.16 -5.42
CA THR A 769 -42.32 24.77 -4.56
C THR A 769 -42.04 25.13 -3.09
N ASN A 770 -40.83 24.86 -2.59
CA ASN A 770 -40.42 25.20 -1.23
C ASN A 770 -40.33 26.72 -0.99
N ALA A 771 -39.98 27.49 -2.02
CA ALA A 771 -40.04 28.95 -2.00
C ALA A 771 -41.48 29.51 -2.00
N GLY A 772 -42.51 28.66 -1.96
CA GLY A 772 -43.90 29.03 -1.79
C GLY A 772 -44.61 29.47 -3.08
N ALA A 773 -44.16 29.02 -4.26
CA ALA A 773 -44.80 29.37 -5.53
C ALA A 773 -46.23 28.81 -5.73
N SER A 774 -46.68 27.90 -4.85
CA SER A 774 -48.00 27.25 -4.91
C SER A 774 -49.13 28.04 -4.23
N THR A 775 -48.85 29.01 -3.37
CA THR A 775 -49.87 29.84 -2.69
C THR A 775 -50.41 30.97 -3.60
N GLN A 776 -51.72 31.22 -3.54
CA GLN A 776 -52.44 32.17 -4.41
C GLN A 776 -51.89 33.61 -4.35
N GLU A 777 -51.39 34.06 -3.19
CA GLU A 777 -50.74 35.37 -3.02
C GLU A 777 -49.36 35.48 -3.66
N VAL A 778 -48.65 34.35 -3.81
CA VAL A 778 -47.32 34.31 -4.41
C VAL A 778 -47.43 34.17 -5.94
N GLN A 779 -48.55 33.64 -6.45
CA GLN A 779 -48.84 33.54 -7.88
C GLN A 779 -48.95 34.91 -8.57
N THR A 780 -49.52 35.93 -7.90
CA THR A 780 -49.57 37.31 -8.42
C THR A 780 -48.20 37.96 -8.49
N VAL A 781 -47.28 37.61 -7.57
CA VAL A 781 -45.90 38.10 -7.56
C VAL A 781 -45.11 37.50 -8.72
N TRP A 782 -45.18 36.18 -8.95
CA TRP A 782 -44.49 35.52 -10.07
C TRP A 782 -45.05 35.91 -11.45
N ALA A 783 -46.32 36.34 -11.54
CA ALA A 783 -46.88 36.91 -12.77
C ALA A 783 -46.18 38.21 -13.23
N GLY A 784 -45.45 38.88 -12.33
CA GLY A 784 -44.60 40.03 -12.64
C GLY A 784 -43.25 39.68 -13.28
N LEU A 785 -42.84 38.41 -13.26
CA LEU A 785 -41.51 37.97 -13.68
C LEU A 785 -41.16 38.31 -15.15
N PRO A 786 -42.06 38.15 -16.16
CA PRO A 786 -41.78 38.56 -17.54
C PRO A 786 -41.49 40.07 -17.66
N TYR A 787 -42.16 40.90 -16.84
CA TYR A 787 -41.98 42.34 -16.82
C TYR A 787 -40.68 42.75 -16.12
N ALA A 788 -40.30 42.04 -15.05
CA ALA A 788 -39.00 42.21 -14.38
C ALA A 788 -37.83 41.89 -15.33
N TYR A 789 -37.93 40.81 -16.10
CA TYR A 789 -36.93 40.48 -17.12
C TYR A 789 -36.89 41.49 -18.27
N ALA A 790 -38.02 42.09 -18.64
CA ALA A 790 -38.02 43.17 -19.62
C ALA A 790 -37.37 44.45 -19.04
N ALA A 791 -37.63 44.78 -17.77
CA ALA A 791 -36.98 45.90 -17.10
C ALA A 791 -35.45 45.69 -16.92
N ALA A 792 -34.98 44.44 -16.89
CA ALA A 792 -33.55 44.12 -16.77
C ALA A 792 -32.67 44.70 -17.89
N PHE A 793 -33.22 45.06 -19.04
CA PHE A 793 -32.47 45.74 -20.11
C PHE A 793 -31.95 47.14 -19.72
N PHE A 794 -32.54 47.77 -18.69
CA PHE A 794 -32.06 49.03 -18.13
C PHE A 794 -30.95 48.86 -17.07
N SER A 795 -30.59 47.63 -16.71
CA SER A 795 -29.53 47.37 -15.72
C SER A 795 -28.16 47.81 -16.21
N GLU A 796 -27.36 48.37 -15.31
CA GLU A 796 -25.97 48.75 -15.57
C GLU A 796 -25.09 47.53 -15.92
N ALA A 797 -25.51 46.31 -15.58
CA ALA A 797 -24.82 45.07 -15.96
C ALA A 797 -24.58 44.96 -17.47
N TRP A 798 -25.45 45.57 -18.28
CA TRP A 798 -25.31 45.59 -19.74
C TRP A 798 -24.23 46.55 -20.26
N GLN A 799 -23.88 47.62 -19.54
CA GLN A 799 -22.96 48.65 -20.05
C GLN A 799 -21.56 48.11 -20.37
N ASN A 800 -21.11 47.09 -19.63
CA ASN A 800 -19.81 46.41 -19.82
C ASN A 800 -19.93 45.05 -20.52
N THR A 801 -21.09 44.74 -21.12
CA THR A 801 -21.36 43.45 -21.75
C THR A 801 -20.92 43.45 -23.21
N THR A 802 -20.07 42.50 -23.58
CA THR A 802 -19.69 42.25 -24.98
C THR A 802 -20.09 40.85 -25.41
N TYR A 803 -20.60 40.73 -26.63
CA TYR A 803 -20.98 39.46 -27.23
C TYR A 803 -19.83 38.92 -28.08
N ASP A 804 -19.41 37.68 -27.83
CA ASP A 804 -18.45 36.97 -28.65
C ASP A 804 -19.16 36.03 -29.62
N ALA A 805 -19.26 36.44 -30.89
CA ALA A 805 -19.92 35.66 -31.93
C ALA A 805 -19.21 34.32 -32.24
N ARG A 806 -17.90 34.20 -31.99
CA ARG A 806 -17.15 32.96 -32.29
C ARG A 806 -17.49 31.84 -31.30
N ASN A 807 -17.56 32.21 -30.03
CA ASN A 807 -17.84 31.29 -28.94
C ASN A 807 -19.33 31.27 -28.55
N ASP A 808 -20.13 32.20 -29.11
CA ASP A 808 -21.57 32.30 -28.95
C ASP A 808 -22.00 32.66 -27.50
N VAL A 809 -21.24 33.53 -26.85
CA VAL A 809 -21.33 33.84 -25.40
C VAL A 809 -21.19 35.32 -25.09
N PHE A 810 -21.69 35.75 -23.92
CA PHE A 810 -21.39 37.06 -23.35
C PHE A 810 -20.25 36.98 -22.32
N ASN A 811 -19.37 37.99 -22.29
CA ASN A 811 -18.20 38.07 -21.40
C ASN A 811 -18.52 37.99 -19.89
N ASN A 812 -19.76 38.27 -19.50
CA ASN A 812 -20.22 38.34 -18.11
C ASN A 812 -21.31 37.28 -17.77
N ASN A 813 -21.44 36.23 -18.57
CA ASN A 813 -22.46 35.19 -18.44
C ASN A 813 -23.92 35.67 -18.59
N MET A 814 -24.18 36.81 -19.22
CA MET A 814 -25.56 37.26 -19.43
C MET A 814 -26.43 36.22 -20.15
N HIS A 815 -25.88 35.41 -21.07
CA HIS A 815 -26.63 34.34 -21.73
C HIS A 815 -27.12 33.25 -20.76
N THR A 816 -26.45 32.99 -19.63
CA THR A 816 -26.93 31.98 -18.68
C THR A 816 -28.23 32.42 -17.99
N SER A 817 -28.48 33.73 -17.90
CA SER A 817 -29.77 34.24 -17.42
C SER A 817 -30.96 33.83 -18.32
N SER A 818 -30.72 33.56 -19.60
CA SER A 818 -31.74 33.03 -20.51
C SER A 818 -32.11 31.58 -20.17
N ILE A 819 -31.15 30.77 -19.70
CA ILE A 819 -31.37 29.41 -19.18
C ILE A 819 -32.22 29.48 -17.91
N ALA A 820 -31.90 30.40 -16.99
CA ALA A 820 -32.68 30.61 -15.77
C ALA A 820 -34.12 31.01 -16.07
N MET A 821 -34.32 31.98 -16.98
CA MET A 821 -35.65 32.41 -17.40
C MET A 821 -36.45 31.24 -17.98
N ALA A 822 -35.82 30.44 -18.84
CA ALA A 822 -36.49 29.32 -19.48
C ALA A 822 -36.94 28.25 -18.50
N GLU A 823 -36.06 27.82 -17.60
CA GLU A 823 -36.38 26.78 -16.62
C GLU A 823 -37.39 27.26 -15.56
N LEU A 824 -37.34 28.54 -15.16
CA LEU A 824 -38.34 29.12 -14.26
C LEU A 824 -39.72 29.19 -14.90
N PHE A 825 -39.82 29.63 -16.16
CA PHE A 825 -41.10 29.67 -16.88
C PHE A 825 -41.69 28.27 -17.10
N LYS A 826 -40.84 27.24 -17.26
CA LYS A 826 -41.30 25.83 -17.32
C LYS A 826 -41.85 25.35 -15.98
N CYS A 827 -41.22 25.71 -14.86
CA CYS A 827 -41.66 25.31 -13.51
C CYS A 827 -42.99 25.94 -13.09
N LEU A 828 -43.31 27.15 -13.58
CA LEU A 828 -44.53 27.91 -13.25
C LEU A 828 -45.78 27.48 -14.08
N LYS A 829 -45.76 26.26 -14.66
CA LYS A 829 -46.69 25.77 -15.71
C LYS A 829 -48.18 25.76 -15.34
N GLU A 830 -48.52 25.54 -14.08
CA GLU A 830 -49.91 25.22 -13.70
C GLU A 830 -50.81 26.44 -13.46
N ASN A 831 -50.26 27.64 -13.17
CA ASN A 831 -51.08 28.75 -12.62
C ASN A 831 -50.96 30.11 -13.35
N ALA A 832 -50.11 30.27 -14.37
CA ALA A 832 -49.84 31.58 -15.02
C ALA A 832 -50.15 31.65 -16.55
N GLY A 833 -50.92 30.70 -17.10
CA GLY A 833 -51.22 30.63 -18.55
C GLY A 833 -50.19 29.83 -19.38
N GLY A 834 -49.24 29.18 -18.70
CA GLY A 834 -48.21 28.33 -19.31
C GLY A 834 -46.99 29.10 -19.86
N PRO A 835 -45.86 28.40 -20.12
CA PRO A 835 -44.60 29.01 -20.52
C PRO A 835 -44.71 29.84 -21.79
N ARG A 836 -45.54 29.41 -22.75
CA ARG A 836 -45.76 30.11 -24.03
C ARG A 836 -46.32 31.53 -23.85
N VAL A 837 -47.22 31.74 -22.90
CA VAL A 837 -47.82 33.06 -22.62
C VAL A 837 -46.81 33.99 -21.93
N MET A 838 -46.04 33.46 -20.97
CA MET A 838 -45.01 34.24 -20.28
C MET A 838 -43.89 34.69 -21.24
N PHE A 839 -43.41 33.79 -22.10
CA PHE A 839 -42.44 34.12 -23.14
C PHE A 839 -43.01 35.13 -24.16
N GLY A 840 -44.24 34.94 -24.63
CA GLY A 840 -44.88 35.90 -25.56
C GLY A 840 -45.00 37.29 -24.94
N THR A 841 -45.35 37.36 -23.66
CA THR A 841 -45.41 38.63 -22.91
C THR A 841 -44.03 39.28 -22.78
N PHE A 842 -43.01 38.50 -22.40
CA PHE A 842 -41.62 38.97 -22.34
C PHE A 842 -41.16 39.52 -23.70
N PHE A 843 -41.28 38.73 -24.78
CA PHE A 843 -40.86 39.15 -26.11
C PHE A 843 -41.58 40.42 -26.57
N LYS A 844 -42.90 40.52 -26.37
CA LYS A 844 -43.65 41.72 -26.74
C LYS A 844 -43.13 42.99 -26.05
N VAL A 845 -42.94 42.93 -24.73
CA VAL A 845 -42.49 44.09 -23.95
C VAL A 845 -41.03 44.40 -24.25
N SER A 846 -40.14 43.41 -24.22
CA SER A 846 -38.70 43.59 -24.48
C SER A 846 -38.40 44.10 -25.88
N SER A 847 -39.13 43.63 -26.90
CA SER A 847 -38.96 44.11 -28.28
C SER A 847 -39.33 45.58 -28.42
N PHE A 848 -40.43 46.00 -27.79
CA PHE A 848 -40.83 47.40 -27.74
C PHE A 848 -39.78 48.26 -27.01
N LEU A 849 -39.24 47.76 -25.89
CA LEU A 849 -38.18 48.43 -25.15
C LEU A 849 -36.91 48.63 -26.00
N LEU A 850 -36.38 47.56 -26.59
CA LEU A 850 -35.12 47.60 -27.34
C LEU A 850 -35.22 48.41 -28.63
N LEU A 851 -36.32 48.32 -29.37
CA LEU A 851 -36.55 49.13 -30.56
C LEU A 851 -36.60 50.63 -30.23
N ARG A 852 -37.17 50.98 -29.08
CA ARG A 852 -37.25 52.37 -28.61
C ARG A 852 -35.93 52.88 -28.04
N MET A 853 -35.18 52.04 -27.32
CA MET A 853 -33.80 52.36 -26.91
C MET A 853 -32.92 52.62 -28.14
N LYS A 854 -33.10 51.86 -29.23
CA LYS A 854 -32.41 52.09 -30.51
C LYS A 854 -32.80 53.42 -31.16
N ALA A 855 -34.05 53.86 -31.00
CA ALA A 855 -34.51 55.15 -31.51
C ALA A 855 -34.06 56.36 -30.66
N THR A 856 -33.51 56.15 -29.46
CA THR A 856 -33.13 57.22 -28.52
C THR A 856 -31.62 57.33 -28.40
N GLU A 857 -31.02 58.45 -28.81
CA GLU A 857 -29.55 58.62 -28.88
C GLU A 857 -28.82 58.34 -27.56
N LYS A 858 -29.36 58.83 -26.43
CA LYS A 858 -28.79 58.59 -25.08
C LYS A 858 -28.58 57.09 -24.81
N TYR A 859 -29.60 56.28 -25.06
CA TYR A 859 -29.57 54.85 -24.77
C TYR A 859 -28.79 54.06 -25.84
N ALA A 860 -28.80 54.52 -27.09
CA ALA A 860 -28.05 53.91 -28.18
C ALA A 860 -26.52 54.00 -28.01
N LEU A 861 -26.03 55.03 -27.30
CA LEU A 861 -24.60 55.19 -26.99
C LEU A 861 -24.18 54.49 -25.69
N SER A 862 -25.07 54.35 -24.71
CA SER A 862 -24.74 53.81 -23.39
C SER A 862 -24.87 52.29 -23.25
N PHE A 863 -25.58 51.60 -24.17
CA PHE A 863 -25.86 50.18 -24.04
C PHE A 863 -25.50 49.38 -25.31
N PRO A 864 -25.07 48.11 -25.19
CA PRO A 864 -24.74 47.25 -26.33
C PRO A 864 -26.01 46.68 -26.99
N LEU A 865 -26.80 47.55 -27.63
CA LEU A 865 -28.12 47.20 -28.20
C LEU A 865 -28.06 46.02 -29.18
N ARG A 866 -27.01 45.93 -30.00
CA ARG A 866 -26.81 44.79 -30.91
C ARG A 866 -26.75 43.46 -30.15
N GLY A 867 -26.01 43.41 -29.04
CA GLY A 867 -25.92 42.24 -28.17
C GLY A 867 -27.24 41.93 -27.45
N MET A 868 -28.02 42.94 -27.08
CA MET A 868 -29.33 42.76 -26.47
C MET A 868 -30.36 42.13 -27.43
N PHE A 869 -30.32 42.48 -28.72
CA PHE A 869 -31.16 41.80 -29.73
C PHE A 869 -30.75 40.33 -29.91
N VAL A 870 -29.45 40.03 -29.85
CA VAL A 870 -28.95 38.65 -29.88
C VAL A 870 -29.37 37.85 -28.66
N TYR A 871 -29.45 38.51 -27.49
CA TYR A 871 -29.96 37.87 -26.27
C TYR A 871 -31.42 37.39 -26.41
N LEU A 872 -32.28 38.12 -27.14
CA LEU A 872 -33.65 37.63 -27.42
C LEU A 872 -33.65 36.31 -28.20
N GLU A 873 -32.77 36.18 -29.20
CA GLU A 873 -32.60 34.91 -29.94
C GLU A 873 -32.09 33.80 -29.02
N LYS A 874 -31.19 34.11 -28.06
CA LYS A 874 -30.72 33.14 -27.06
C LYS A 874 -31.85 32.62 -26.18
N VAL A 875 -32.74 33.50 -25.72
CA VAL A 875 -33.92 33.10 -24.93
C VAL A 875 -34.82 32.13 -25.72
N VAL A 876 -35.02 32.38 -27.02
CA VAL A 876 -35.77 31.45 -27.88
C VAL A 876 -35.07 30.08 -27.95
N GLN A 877 -33.75 30.08 -28.21
CA GLN A 877 -32.94 28.86 -28.32
C GLN A 877 -32.99 28.00 -27.06
N GLU A 878 -32.96 28.61 -25.87
CA GLU A 878 -32.98 27.91 -24.58
C GLU A 878 -34.38 27.51 -24.09
N SER A 879 -35.44 28.13 -24.63
CA SER A 879 -36.80 27.94 -24.11
C SER A 879 -37.35 26.52 -24.24
N GLY A 880 -37.06 25.83 -25.37
CA GLY A 880 -37.65 24.54 -25.76
C GLY A 880 -39.18 24.53 -25.97
N ALA A 881 -39.90 25.47 -25.35
CA ALA A 881 -41.36 25.59 -25.35
C ALA A 881 -41.90 26.59 -26.39
N VAL A 882 -41.04 27.47 -26.92
CA VAL A 882 -41.41 28.53 -27.86
C VAL A 882 -40.52 28.48 -29.10
N GLY A 883 -41.15 28.45 -30.26
CA GLY A 883 -40.45 28.54 -31.54
C GLY A 883 -40.17 29.99 -31.93
N ARG A 884 -39.18 30.18 -32.81
CA ARG A 884 -38.76 31.50 -33.31
C ARG A 884 -39.87 32.33 -33.98
N ALA A 885 -40.92 31.69 -34.48
CA ALA A 885 -42.09 32.37 -35.06
C ALA A 885 -42.72 33.40 -34.10
N ILE A 886 -42.69 33.16 -32.78
CA ILE A 886 -43.24 34.09 -31.79
C ILE A 886 -42.35 35.33 -31.61
N LEU A 887 -41.03 35.19 -31.77
CA LEU A 887 -40.12 36.33 -31.74
C LEU A 887 -40.22 37.16 -33.02
N GLU A 888 -40.38 36.52 -34.18
CA GLU A 888 -40.52 37.17 -35.49
C GLU A 888 -41.72 38.13 -35.54
N GLU A 889 -42.79 37.85 -34.78
CA GLU A 889 -43.98 38.70 -34.66
C GLU A 889 -43.65 40.10 -34.10
N PHE A 890 -42.59 40.21 -33.28
CA PHE A 890 -42.22 41.46 -32.60
C PHE A 890 -40.88 42.04 -33.07
N VAL A 891 -39.93 41.21 -33.50
CA VAL A 891 -38.62 41.63 -34.01
C VAL A 891 -38.30 40.87 -35.29
N PRO A 892 -38.10 41.56 -36.43
CA PRO A 892 -37.78 40.89 -37.68
C PRO A 892 -36.38 40.28 -37.61
N TYR A 893 -36.23 39.00 -37.99
CA TYR A 893 -34.95 38.31 -37.96
C TYR A 893 -33.81 39.01 -38.70
N PRO A 894 -34.02 39.67 -39.86
CA PRO A 894 -32.96 40.43 -40.52
C PRO A 894 -32.24 41.42 -39.59
N LEU A 895 -32.93 41.99 -38.60
CA LEU A 895 -32.32 42.89 -37.61
C LEU A 895 -31.37 42.15 -36.66
N ILE A 896 -31.77 40.96 -36.18
CA ILE A 896 -30.95 40.11 -35.32
C ILE A 896 -29.76 39.58 -36.13
N HIS A 897 -29.99 39.15 -37.37
CA HIS A 897 -28.96 38.65 -38.27
C HIS A 897 -27.91 39.72 -38.62
N SER A 898 -28.35 40.94 -38.97
CA SER A 898 -27.44 42.09 -39.20
C SER A 898 -26.61 42.38 -37.96
N SER A 899 -27.25 42.35 -36.78
CA SER A 899 -26.56 42.58 -35.50
C SER A 899 -25.46 41.53 -35.26
N LEU A 900 -25.74 40.24 -35.52
CA LEU A 900 -24.75 39.16 -35.43
C LEU A 900 -23.59 39.34 -36.42
N MET A 901 -23.91 39.63 -37.68
CA MET A 901 -22.91 39.80 -38.74
C MET A 901 -21.99 41.00 -38.48
N GLU A 902 -22.55 42.11 -38.02
CA GLU A 902 -21.78 43.30 -37.65
C GLU A 902 -20.88 43.05 -36.44
N ILE A 903 -21.37 42.34 -35.41
CA ILE A 903 -20.55 41.95 -34.25
C ILE A 903 -19.40 41.02 -34.68
N ALA A 904 -19.68 40.07 -35.57
CA ALA A 904 -18.66 39.16 -36.11
C ALA A 904 -17.62 39.90 -36.95
N ALA A 905 -18.04 40.86 -37.79
CA ALA A 905 -17.15 41.64 -38.66
C ALA A 905 -16.28 42.64 -37.89
N LEU A 906 -16.80 43.25 -36.81
CA LEU A 906 -16.07 44.22 -35.98
C LEU A 906 -14.88 43.61 -35.23
N LYS A 907 -14.84 42.28 -35.07
CA LYS A 907 -13.77 41.55 -34.36
C LYS A 907 -12.72 40.96 -35.32
N ALA A 908 -13.02 40.91 -36.62
CA ALA A 908 -12.12 40.44 -37.68
C ALA A 908 -11.23 41.57 -38.25
N ARG A 909 -11.55 42.82 -37.92
CA ARG A 909 -10.68 44.00 -38.05
C ARG A 909 -10.00 44.24 -36.71
#